data_AF-A2D7A2-F1
#
_entry.id   AF-A2D7A2-F1
#
_cell.length_a   1.000
_cell.length_b   1.000
_cell.length_c   1.000
_cell.angle_alpha   90.00
_cell.angle_beta   90.00
_cell.angle_gamma   90.00
#
_symmetry.space_group_name_H-M   'P 1'
#
loop_
_entity.id
_entity.type
_entity.pdbx_description
1 polymer ?
#
loop_
_entity_poly.entity_id
_entity_poly.type
_entity_poly.pdbx_seq_one_letter_code
_entity_poly.pdbx_strand_id
1 'polypeptide(L)'
;MSQCTKLLLLSSAVFSRCYYLESIKMPPKITKINNGCFYFTKALKKVILPDSVTEFGRVFGGSGLEELIISRDSNLTKIGLDAFQPSNLKYFFIPSKCVIQDSSCFSFCPIVSISIDERNTLYKTDGTSIYTGQDNSTLFYVSSYLTGTYRMSSFVKTIANSAIRGGNFNEIIFNNAVTNVIDWCLANNPISSFTFPPQVTYVTTWMFQGCTSLESVTLTESITIINACAFYGCTSLISILLPSNLTLIGEKAFCNCIKLTSIALPEKLNNLGNGVFNGIPQISVTSQNPNFNVDGYIMYKDNNQTLFAYIGSDATYNVTVLKGCTSIGVGTFLNKKLNEVTFESQNTDINFTIGTSAFESSSIKSITFPPSLYQINENAFYRCYSLEKVVFQGTKLTAIPKNCFTSCVKLNKIVLPESIKRIDMCAFQYCSMIGDVGLSNLVSLEGIYSYAFDGSCLSVANLPDSCNNVEIQAFSNSKITSLTISCNVSKQLCQLCTSLTTLNLMYGVSEIGMYAFDQCSSLEGFTIPNTLETISEFAFQSCSELSSVSLSANCRLSRVDGGCFYGCYKLKVIDLSPMDENYRFENGALTDYAQTTLIVFLPYSGIKNFIVPSAMVSIGSCAFMGSPSLIRVFFNGNNIKKIDYRAFKDCRNLNFVFFSSSSIQEIGNEAFSGCIMLQKCGSFSAPTAAQNVLMSQAQISKKSFSDECEFAVSCKCKTMIKFSYTFLQPFIHM
;
A
#
# COMPACT_ATOMS: atom_id res chain seq x y z
N MET A 1 27.81 16.45 28.54
CA MET A 1 28.28 16.15 27.17
C MET A 1 29.64 16.76 26.83
N SER A 2 29.93 18.00 27.22
CA SER A 2 31.19 18.70 26.94
C SER A 2 32.50 17.98 27.31
N GLN A 3 32.48 17.02 28.24
CA GLN A 3 33.65 16.22 28.62
C GLN A 3 33.91 15.01 27.71
N CYS A 4 33.02 14.71 26.77
CA CYS A 4 33.15 13.53 25.91
C CYS A 4 34.13 13.80 24.76
N THR A 5 35.34 13.23 24.81
CA THR A 5 36.38 13.47 23.80
C THR A 5 36.41 12.45 22.67
N LYS A 6 35.57 11.40 22.74
CA LYS A 6 35.52 10.31 21.75
C LYS A 6 34.36 10.42 20.76
N LEU A 7 33.35 11.24 21.06
CA LEU A 7 32.17 11.36 20.20
C LEU A 7 32.46 12.29 19.01
N LEU A 8 32.34 11.75 17.80
CA LEU A 8 32.62 12.47 16.55
C LEU A 8 31.35 12.89 15.80
N LEU A 9 30.20 12.27 16.11
CA LEU A 9 28.94 12.41 15.38
C LEU A 9 27.76 12.40 16.35
N LEU A 10 26.75 13.24 16.10
CA LEU A 10 25.40 13.06 16.65
C LEU A 10 24.48 12.44 15.60
N SER A 11 23.84 11.33 15.98
CA SER A 11 22.88 10.63 15.14
C SER A 11 21.60 11.45 14.92
N SER A 12 20.87 11.08 13.87
CA SER A 12 19.60 11.73 13.54
C SER A 12 18.60 11.58 14.68
N ALA A 13 17.83 12.63 14.96
CA ALA A 13 16.77 12.64 15.96
C ALA A 13 17.15 12.33 17.42
N VAL A 14 18.44 12.29 17.79
CA VAL A 14 18.89 11.87 19.13
C VAL A 14 18.34 12.72 20.28
N PHE A 15 18.11 14.03 20.06
CA PHE A 15 17.45 14.93 21.02
C PHE A 15 16.09 15.42 20.53
N SER A 16 15.53 14.78 19.48
CA SER A 16 14.23 15.18 18.98
C SER A 16 13.18 14.98 20.06
N ARG A 17 12.30 15.98 20.24
CA ARG A 17 11.24 15.98 21.25
C ARG A 17 11.74 15.82 22.69
N CYS A 18 12.99 16.17 22.99
CA CYS A 18 13.44 16.29 24.38
C CYS A 18 12.80 17.53 25.04
N TYR A 19 11.69 17.32 25.75
CA TYR A 19 10.86 18.41 26.30
C TYR A 19 11.51 19.23 27.42
N TYR A 20 12.58 18.73 28.04
CA TYR A 20 13.25 19.38 29.18
C TYR A 20 14.69 19.81 28.90
N LEU A 21 15.20 19.54 27.69
CA LEU A 21 16.57 19.94 27.35
C LEU A 21 16.61 21.44 27.08
N GLU A 22 17.11 22.23 28.04
CA GLU A 22 17.15 23.70 27.92
C GLU A 22 18.43 24.24 27.29
N SER A 23 19.57 23.61 27.55
CA SER A 23 20.83 24.03 26.94
C SER A 23 21.79 22.88 26.77
N ILE A 24 22.71 23.01 25.81
CA ILE A 24 23.71 21.98 25.56
C ILE A 24 25.03 22.58 25.08
N LYS A 25 26.12 22.21 25.77
CA LYS A 25 27.49 22.41 25.27
C LYS A 25 27.95 21.13 24.61
N MET A 26 28.25 21.23 23.31
CA MET A 26 28.60 20.08 22.49
C MET A 26 29.99 19.52 22.84
N PRO A 27 30.21 18.21 22.68
CA PRO A 27 31.51 17.58 22.82
C PRO A 27 32.55 18.15 21.84
N PRO A 28 33.81 18.34 22.27
CA PRO A 28 34.81 19.14 21.55
C PRO A 28 35.33 18.52 20.24
N LYS A 29 35.12 17.21 20.00
CA LYS A 29 35.59 16.52 18.78
C LYS A 29 34.47 16.18 17.79
N ILE A 30 33.24 16.65 18.02
CA ILE A 30 32.17 16.44 17.05
C ILE A 30 32.48 17.18 15.75
N THR A 31 32.43 16.48 14.64
CA THR A 31 32.59 17.07 13.31
C THR A 31 31.27 17.23 12.57
N LYS A 32 30.25 16.42 12.92
CA LYS A 32 28.97 16.38 12.22
C LYS A 32 27.76 16.24 13.14
N ILE A 33 26.68 16.94 12.79
CA ILE A 33 25.37 16.85 13.45
C ILE A 33 24.35 16.43 12.39
N ASN A 34 23.77 15.23 12.52
CA ASN A 34 22.81 14.73 11.53
C ASN A 34 21.44 15.41 11.63
N ASN A 35 20.67 15.30 10.54
CA ASN A 35 19.34 15.88 10.42
C ASN A 35 18.40 15.39 11.53
N GLY A 36 17.50 16.27 11.96
CA GLY A 36 16.50 16.00 12.98
C GLY A 36 17.03 16.01 14.42
N CYS A 37 18.33 16.18 14.64
CA CYS A 37 18.97 15.99 15.95
C CYS A 37 18.25 16.74 17.09
N PHE A 38 17.77 17.96 16.88
CA PHE A 38 17.01 18.76 17.87
C PHE A 38 15.59 19.10 17.40
N TYR A 39 14.98 18.25 16.57
CA TYR A 39 13.66 18.54 16.06
C TYR A 39 12.61 18.57 17.16
N PHE A 40 11.78 19.61 17.18
CA PHE A 40 10.71 19.79 18.16
C PHE A 40 11.18 19.78 19.63
N THR A 41 12.45 20.11 19.89
CA THR A 41 13.00 20.28 21.23
C THR A 41 12.60 21.65 21.78
N LYS A 42 11.36 21.77 22.26
CA LYS A 42 10.70 23.06 22.55
C LYS A 42 11.32 23.86 23.71
N ALA A 43 11.93 23.20 24.68
CA ALA A 43 12.58 23.88 25.81
C ALA A 43 14.01 24.36 25.52
N LEU A 44 14.62 23.91 24.41
CA LEU A 44 16.01 24.22 24.08
C LEU A 44 16.16 25.71 23.81
N LYS A 45 16.93 26.43 24.61
CA LYS A 45 17.20 27.86 24.44
C LYS A 45 18.58 28.12 23.86
N LYS A 46 19.58 27.30 24.20
CA LYS A 46 20.99 27.59 23.91
C LYS A 46 21.79 26.36 23.49
N VAL A 47 22.53 26.48 22.39
CA VAL A 47 23.48 25.46 21.92
C VAL A 47 24.85 26.09 21.73
N ILE A 48 25.91 25.45 22.25
CA ILE A 48 27.30 25.89 22.04
C ILE A 48 27.99 24.86 21.16
N LEU A 49 28.35 25.27 19.94
CA LEU A 49 29.10 24.41 19.00
C LEU A 49 30.60 24.43 19.31
N PRO A 50 31.31 23.31 19.13
CA PRO A 50 32.76 23.30 19.16
C PRO A 50 33.32 23.73 17.79
N ASP A 51 34.58 24.14 17.75
CA ASP A 51 35.24 24.56 16.50
C ASP A 51 35.43 23.41 15.50
N SER A 52 35.30 22.16 15.95
CA SER A 52 35.46 20.96 15.14
C SER A 52 34.28 20.66 14.20
N VAL A 53 33.10 21.26 14.40
CA VAL A 53 31.96 21.06 13.49
C VAL A 53 32.25 21.75 12.15
N THR A 54 32.15 20.98 11.06
CA THR A 54 32.41 21.50 9.71
C THR A 54 31.13 21.76 8.93
N GLU A 55 30.07 20.97 9.17
CA GLU A 55 28.78 21.12 8.49
C GLU A 55 27.61 20.63 9.34
N PHE A 56 26.43 21.21 9.09
CA PHE A 56 25.15 20.63 9.51
C PHE A 56 24.00 21.08 8.61
N GLY A 57 22.94 20.26 8.54
CA GLY A 57 21.74 20.53 7.74
C GLY A 57 20.53 20.84 8.62
N ARG A 58 19.44 20.10 8.38
CA ARG A 58 18.14 20.24 9.04
C ARG A 58 18.17 19.83 10.51
N VAL A 59 18.70 20.66 11.41
CA VAL A 59 19.02 20.24 12.79
C VAL A 59 18.02 20.73 13.82
N PHE A 60 17.59 22.00 13.75
CA PHE A 60 16.87 22.70 14.82
C PHE A 60 15.40 23.00 14.48
N GLY A 61 14.85 22.36 13.45
CA GLY A 61 13.48 22.57 13.01
C GLY A 61 12.43 22.30 14.09
N GLY A 62 11.52 23.25 14.27
CA GLY A 62 10.50 23.23 15.32
C GLY A 62 11.03 23.39 16.75
N SER A 63 12.32 23.65 16.97
CA SER A 63 12.91 23.76 18.31
C SER A 63 12.64 25.12 18.97
N GLY A 64 12.87 25.23 20.28
CA GLY A 64 12.81 26.49 21.01
C GLY A 64 14.08 27.35 20.91
N LEU A 65 15.08 26.94 20.08
CA LEU A 65 16.44 27.46 20.13
C LEU A 65 16.44 28.98 19.98
N GLU A 66 17.01 29.71 20.94
CA GLU A 66 17.11 31.18 20.92
C GLU A 66 18.51 31.66 20.51
N GLU A 67 19.56 30.92 20.90
CA GLU A 67 20.95 31.30 20.69
C GLU A 67 21.81 30.09 20.27
N LEU A 68 22.49 30.21 19.14
CA LEU A 68 23.55 29.29 18.71
C LEU A 68 24.90 29.99 18.85
N ILE A 69 25.71 29.55 19.81
CA ILE A 69 27.07 30.07 19.99
C ILE A 69 28.01 29.36 19.04
N ILE A 70 28.62 30.14 18.15
CA ILE A 70 29.67 29.72 17.23
C ILE A 70 30.90 30.60 17.48
N SER A 71 32.06 29.97 17.65
CA SER A 71 33.33 30.69 17.81
C SER A 71 33.71 31.46 16.54
N ARG A 72 34.45 32.54 16.72
CA ARG A 72 35.07 33.31 15.63
C ARG A 72 35.99 32.42 14.77
N ASP A 73 36.65 31.44 15.38
CA ASP A 73 37.61 30.54 14.72
C ASP A 73 37.03 29.15 14.39
N SER A 74 35.70 29.07 14.30
CA SER A 74 34.99 27.84 13.91
C SER A 74 35.43 27.31 12.54
N ASN A 75 35.51 25.98 12.39
CA ASN A 75 35.73 25.32 11.11
C ASN A 75 34.45 25.09 10.30
N LEU A 76 33.33 25.70 10.69
CA LEU A 76 32.05 25.56 9.99
C LEU A 76 32.15 26.14 8.58
N THR A 77 32.08 25.28 7.58
CA THR A 77 32.11 25.66 6.16
C THR A 77 30.72 25.67 5.54
N LYS A 78 29.76 24.92 6.09
CA LYS A 78 28.43 24.77 5.47
C LYS A 78 27.28 24.67 6.45
N ILE A 79 26.21 25.43 6.19
CA ILE A 79 24.88 25.26 6.80
C ILE A 79 23.89 24.89 5.70
N GLY A 80 23.19 23.76 5.87
CA GLY A 80 22.22 23.27 4.91
C GLY A 80 20.84 23.94 4.99
N LEU A 81 19.97 23.53 4.07
CA LEU A 81 18.57 23.94 3.95
C LEU A 81 17.79 23.70 5.26
N ASP A 82 16.81 24.56 5.56
CA ASP A 82 15.89 24.46 6.71
C ASP A 82 16.56 24.20 8.09
N ALA A 83 17.84 24.57 8.26
CA ALA A 83 18.60 24.23 9.46
C ALA A 83 17.95 24.68 10.77
N PHE A 84 17.28 25.84 10.75
CA PHE A 84 16.59 26.43 11.89
C PHE A 84 15.09 26.56 11.70
N GLN A 85 14.51 26.20 10.55
CA GLN A 85 13.10 26.47 10.24
C GLN A 85 12.12 25.44 10.86
N PRO A 86 11.04 25.89 11.52
CA PRO A 86 10.92 27.12 12.29
C PRO A 86 11.61 26.98 13.67
N SER A 87 12.21 28.03 14.21
CA SER A 87 12.75 28.04 15.58
C SER A 87 12.72 29.45 16.16
N ASN A 88 13.00 29.60 17.45
CA ASN A 88 12.98 30.89 18.14
C ASN A 88 14.31 31.67 18.04
N LEU A 89 15.15 31.38 17.02
CA LEU A 89 16.50 31.88 16.95
C LEU A 89 16.49 33.42 16.90
N LYS A 90 17.12 34.06 17.89
CA LYS A 90 17.16 35.53 18.05
C LYS A 90 18.47 36.15 17.59
N TYR A 91 19.58 35.42 17.68
CA TYR A 91 20.90 35.95 17.36
C TYR A 91 21.66 34.95 16.51
N PHE A 92 22.27 35.43 15.45
CA PHE A 92 23.06 34.57 14.57
C PHE A 92 24.35 35.23 14.11
N PHE A 93 25.45 34.49 14.27
CA PHE A 93 26.77 34.88 13.81
C PHE A 93 27.20 34.01 12.63
N ILE A 94 27.66 34.63 11.54
CA ILE A 94 28.18 33.94 10.35
C ILE A 94 29.72 33.92 10.42
N PRO A 95 30.37 32.74 10.63
CA PRO A 95 31.82 32.62 10.69
C PRO A 95 32.51 32.88 9.34
N SER A 96 33.83 33.11 9.40
CA SER A 96 34.68 33.48 8.25
C SER A 96 34.59 32.55 7.03
N LYS A 97 34.46 31.23 7.25
CA LYS A 97 34.47 30.21 6.19
C LYS A 97 33.07 29.69 5.81
N CYS A 98 32.03 30.15 6.50
CA CYS A 98 30.72 29.53 6.42
C CYS A 98 29.95 29.99 5.18
N VAL A 99 29.44 29.01 4.42
CA VAL A 99 28.48 29.20 3.34
C VAL A 99 27.13 28.67 3.78
N ILE A 100 26.11 29.51 3.71
CA ILE A 100 24.73 29.10 3.94
C ILE A 100 24.16 28.67 2.59
N GLN A 101 23.78 27.40 2.49
CA GLN A 101 23.39 26.79 1.23
C GLN A 101 22.11 27.43 0.66
N ASP A 102 21.17 27.80 1.52
CA ASP A 102 19.89 28.37 1.13
C ASP A 102 19.27 29.15 2.29
N SER A 103 18.58 30.24 1.99
CA SER A 103 17.96 31.15 2.95
C SER A 103 16.73 30.57 3.67
N SER A 104 16.16 29.46 3.18
CA SER A 104 15.18 28.67 3.93
C SER A 104 15.67 28.28 5.33
N CYS A 105 16.99 28.22 5.55
CA CYS A 105 17.55 27.89 6.84
C CYS A 105 17.05 28.77 7.99
N PHE A 106 16.66 30.03 7.72
CA PHE A 106 16.16 31.00 8.70
C PHE A 106 14.67 31.33 8.55
N SER A 107 13.93 30.64 7.69
CA SER A 107 12.51 30.90 7.51
C SER A 107 11.75 30.74 8.84
N PHE A 108 10.86 31.69 9.15
CA PHE A 108 10.13 31.75 10.43
C PHE A 108 11.03 31.87 11.68
N CYS A 109 12.28 32.36 11.55
CA CYS A 109 13.15 32.65 12.70
C CYS A 109 13.11 34.14 13.05
N PRO A 110 12.75 34.54 14.29
CA PRO A 110 12.65 35.94 14.68
C PRO A 110 14.03 36.51 15.09
N ILE A 111 14.97 36.55 14.14
CA ILE A 111 16.35 36.96 14.39
C ILE A 111 16.42 38.47 14.64
N VAL A 112 16.68 38.87 15.88
CA VAL A 112 16.84 40.26 16.30
C VAL A 112 18.13 40.87 15.77
N SER A 113 19.21 40.09 15.70
CA SER A 113 20.49 40.58 15.21
C SER A 113 21.32 39.51 14.49
N ILE A 114 21.92 39.94 13.37
CA ILE A 114 22.83 39.16 12.54
C ILE A 114 24.19 39.87 12.53
N SER A 115 25.24 39.12 12.88
CA SER A 115 26.62 39.56 12.75
C SER A 115 27.40 38.62 11.83
N ILE A 116 28.40 39.17 11.16
CA ILE A 116 29.21 38.45 10.17
C ILE A 116 30.68 38.70 10.51
N ASP A 117 31.50 37.65 10.53
CA ASP A 117 32.95 37.80 10.66
C ASP A 117 33.50 38.63 9.49
N GLU A 118 34.33 39.62 9.77
CA GLU A 118 34.93 40.49 8.75
C GLU A 118 35.72 39.75 7.67
N ARG A 119 36.21 38.53 7.98
CA ARG A 119 36.91 37.65 7.04
C ARG A 119 35.95 36.91 6.10
N ASN A 120 34.64 36.88 6.38
CA ASN A 120 33.64 36.34 5.48
C ASN A 120 33.34 37.38 4.38
N THR A 121 33.82 37.10 3.17
CA THR A 121 33.67 38.00 2.01
C THR A 121 32.41 37.74 1.19
N LEU A 122 31.62 36.71 1.53
CA LEU A 122 30.45 36.26 0.76
C LEU A 122 29.16 37.00 1.14
N TYR A 123 29.10 37.51 2.37
CA TYR A 123 27.89 38.10 2.93
C TYR A 123 28.15 39.48 3.52
N LYS A 124 27.13 40.33 3.45
CA LYS A 124 27.02 41.60 4.18
C LYS A 124 25.70 41.64 4.93
N THR A 125 25.62 42.46 5.97
CA THR A 125 24.43 42.61 6.80
C THR A 125 24.22 44.07 7.19
N ASP A 126 22.96 44.48 7.29
CA ASP A 126 22.55 45.73 7.95
C ASP A 126 22.17 45.52 9.43
N GLY A 127 22.40 44.31 9.95
CA GLY A 127 22.04 43.86 11.28
C GLY A 127 20.78 42.98 11.31
N THR A 128 19.91 43.05 10.30
CA THR A 128 18.63 42.31 10.25
C THR A 128 18.36 41.61 8.92
N SER A 129 19.07 42.01 7.88
CA SER A 129 19.03 41.40 6.54
C SER A 129 20.42 40.90 6.15
N ILE A 130 20.48 39.84 5.34
CA ILE A 130 21.71 39.32 4.74
C ILE A 130 21.69 39.61 3.25
N TYR A 131 22.81 40.12 2.74
CA TYR A 131 23.03 40.40 1.33
C TYR A 131 24.21 39.56 0.81
N THR A 132 24.16 39.15 -0.46
CA THR A 132 25.21 38.34 -1.13
C THR A 132 25.28 38.65 -2.64
N GLY A 133 26.11 37.90 -3.37
CA GLY A 133 26.32 38.04 -4.80
C GLY A 133 27.30 39.15 -5.18
N GLN A 134 27.52 39.36 -6.48
CA GLN A 134 28.36 40.46 -6.97
C GLN A 134 27.80 41.80 -6.46
N ASP A 135 28.67 42.58 -5.83
CA ASP A 135 28.38 43.88 -5.21
C ASP A 135 27.26 43.84 -4.14
N ASN A 136 26.98 42.69 -3.53
CA ASN A 136 25.90 42.48 -2.55
C ASN A 136 24.49 42.78 -3.09
N SER A 137 24.30 42.64 -4.40
CA SER A 137 23.02 42.93 -5.08
C SER A 137 21.94 41.87 -4.89
N THR A 138 22.20 40.78 -4.17
CA THR A 138 21.20 39.74 -3.86
C THR A 138 20.75 39.85 -2.41
N LEU A 139 19.46 40.09 -2.19
CA LEU A 139 18.85 39.94 -0.86
C LEU A 139 18.70 38.45 -0.54
N PHE A 140 19.51 37.98 0.40
CA PHE A 140 19.54 36.58 0.81
C PHE A 140 18.47 36.29 1.87
N TYR A 141 18.36 37.14 2.89
CA TYR A 141 17.42 36.93 3.99
C TYR A 141 16.98 38.26 4.61
N VAL A 142 15.75 38.33 5.09
CA VAL A 142 15.20 39.40 5.93
C VAL A 142 14.59 38.77 7.17
N SER A 143 14.92 39.33 8.33
CA SER A 143 14.40 38.81 9.58
C SER A 143 12.88 38.91 9.72
N SER A 144 12.26 37.80 10.14
CA SER A 144 10.84 37.77 10.53
C SER A 144 10.53 38.48 11.86
N TYR A 145 11.56 38.94 12.58
CA TYR A 145 11.39 39.83 13.74
C TYR A 145 10.83 41.20 13.34
N LEU A 146 11.12 41.66 12.12
CA LEU A 146 10.65 42.95 11.64
C LEU A 146 9.14 42.91 11.34
N THR A 147 8.50 44.07 11.50
CA THR A 147 7.05 44.24 11.29
C THR A 147 6.75 45.53 10.53
N GLY A 148 5.50 45.73 10.12
CA GLY A 148 5.08 46.93 9.40
C GLY A 148 5.47 46.89 7.91
N THR A 149 5.99 48.01 7.38
CA THR A 149 6.37 48.14 5.97
C THR A 149 7.86 47.85 5.78
N TYR A 150 8.20 46.86 4.95
CA TYR A 150 9.56 46.62 4.49
C TYR A 150 9.81 47.34 3.16
N ARG A 151 10.82 48.22 3.12
CA ARG A 151 11.26 48.92 1.91
C ARG A 151 12.62 48.38 1.48
N MET A 152 12.67 47.80 0.29
CA MET A 152 13.89 47.18 -0.22
C MET A 152 14.92 48.23 -0.66
N SER A 153 16.17 48.01 -0.27
CA SER A 153 17.31 48.87 -0.68
C SER A 153 17.47 48.93 -2.20
N SER A 154 17.80 50.10 -2.73
CA SER A 154 17.83 50.39 -4.19
C SER A 154 18.88 49.62 -4.99
N PHE A 155 19.91 49.08 -4.34
CA PHE A 155 20.97 48.30 -4.99
C PHE A 155 20.60 46.82 -5.20
N VAL A 156 19.51 46.34 -4.59
CA VAL A 156 19.08 44.93 -4.69
C VAL A 156 18.48 44.67 -6.07
N LYS A 157 19.03 43.69 -6.78
CA LYS A 157 18.60 43.22 -8.10
C LYS A 157 17.99 41.82 -8.07
N THR A 158 18.41 40.99 -7.12
CA THR A 158 17.98 39.59 -6.98
C THR A 158 17.41 39.33 -5.59
N ILE A 159 16.33 38.55 -5.50
CA ILE A 159 15.75 38.08 -4.23
C ILE A 159 15.91 36.56 -4.16
N ALA A 160 16.62 36.08 -3.14
CA ALA A 160 16.91 34.66 -2.98
C ALA A 160 15.67 33.83 -2.59
N ASN A 161 15.82 32.50 -2.67
CA ASN A 161 14.77 31.55 -2.28
C ASN A 161 14.33 31.81 -0.84
N SER A 162 13.03 31.89 -0.55
CA SER A 162 12.54 32.08 0.83
C SER A 162 13.10 33.32 1.56
N ALA A 163 13.67 34.32 0.86
CA ALA A 163 14.41 35.42 1.49
C ALA A 163 13.57 36.21 2.52
N ILE A 164 12.27 36.34 2.31
CA ILE A 164 11.31 37.03 3.20
C ILE A 164 10.21 36.06 3.64
N ARG A 165 10.46 34.74 3.62
CA ARG A 165 9.44 33.73 3.96
C ARG A 165 9.12 33.73 5.45
N GLY A 166 7.83 33.77 5.78
CA GLY A 166 7.35 33.76 7.16
C GLY A 166 7.63 35.06 7.90
N GLY A 167 7.82 36.17 7.17
CA GLY A 167 7.90 37.50 7.76
C GLY A 167 6.58 37.96 8.36
N ASN A 168 6.63 39.02 9.16
CA ASN A 168 5.47 39.60 9.83
C ASN A 168 5.16 41.01 9.30
N PHE A 169 5.31 41.19 7.99
CA PHE A 169 5.14 42.46 7.30
C PHE A 169 3.70 42.66 6.84
N ASN A 170 3.16 43.86 7.07
CA ASN A 170 1.86 44.27 6.55
C ASN A 170 1.97 44.76 5.09
N GLU A 171 3.16 45.26 4.72
CA GLU A 171 3.45 45.78 3.38
C GLU A 171 4.91 45.51 3.01
N ILE A 172 5.15 45.11 1.76
CA ILE A 172 6.50 44.87 1.22
C ILE A 172 6.62 45.63 -0.10
N ILE A 173 7.62 46.50 -0.20
CA ILE A 173 7.85 47.37 -1.35
C ILE A 173 9.20 47.01 -1.97
N PHE A 174 9.15 46.44 -3.18
CA PHE A 174 10.34 46.19 -3.99
C PHE A 174 10.82 47.47 -4.66
N ASN A 175 12.13 47.55 -4.90
CA ASN A 175 12.72 48.62 -5.70
C ASN A 175 12.61 48.29 -7.22
N ASN A 176 12.78 49.29 -8.08
CA ASN A 176 12.64 49.14 -9.54
C ASN A 176 13.82 48.41 -10.23
N ALA A 177 14.93 48.19 -9.54
CA ALA A 177 16.11 47.47 -10.06
C ALA A 177 15.99 45.95 -9.87
N VAL A 178 14.98 45.45 -9.16
CA VAL A 178 14.72 44.01 -9.02
C VAL A 178 14.32 43.41 -10.36
N THR A 179 15.13 42.46 -10.84
CA THR A 179 14.90 41.72 -12.10
C THR A 179 14.72 40.24 -11.87
N ASN A 180 15.27 39.70 -10.79
CA ASN A 180 15.29 38.28 -10.49
C ASN A 180 14.69 37.99 -9.12
N VAL A 181 13.69 37.12 -9.06
CA VAL A 181 13.08 36.65 -7.82
C VAL A 181 13.13 35.13 -7.83
N ILE A 182 13.38 34.50 -6.69
CA ILE A 182 13.47 33.04 -6.60
C ILE A 182 12.24 32.50 -5.85
N ASP A 183 12.00 31.19 -5.93
CA ASP A 183 10.87 30.51 -5.31
C ASP A 183 10.68 30.86 -3.82
N TRP A 184 9.44 30.74 -3.34
CA TRP A 184 9.06 30.95 -1.93
C TRP A 184 9.37 32.32 -1.31
N CYS A 185 9.91 33.29 -2.06
CA CYS A 185 10.54 34.48 -1.48
C CYS A 185 9.62 35.34 -0.59
N LEU A 186 8.30 35.32 -0.83
CA LEU A 186 7.29 36.06 -0.05
C LEU A 186 6.29 35.14 0.68
N ALA A 187 6.53 33.83 0.73
CA ALA A 187 5.53 32.88 1.23
C ALA A 187 5.22 33.12 2.72
N ASN A 188 3.96 32.93 3.11
CA ASN A 188 3.46 33.02 4.49
C ASN A 188 3.69 34.40 5.14
N ASN A 189 3.53 35.48 4.39
CA ASN A 189 3.49 36.84 4.95
C ASN A 189 2.05 37.33 5.13
N PRO A 190 1.77 38.18 6.15
CA PRO A 190 0.44 38.75 6.37
C PRO A 190 0.16 40.00 5.51
N ILE A 191 0.85 40.17 4.37
CA ILE A 191 0.62 41.28 3.44
C ILE A 191 -0.80 41.24 2.87
N SER A 192 -1.43 42.42 2.75
CA SER A 192 -2.78 42.56 2.16
C SER A 192 -2.78 42.79 0.65
N SER A 193 -1.72 43.40 0.13
CA SER A 193 -1.55 43.64 -1.30
C SER A 193 -0.09 43.59 -1.72
N PHE A 194 0.16 43.37 -3.01
CA PHE A 194 1.49 43.41 -3.58
C PHE A 194 1.49 43.98 -5.00
N THR A 195 2.46 44.85 -5.31
CA THR A 195 2.67 45.39 -6.67
C THR A 195 4.03 44.97 -7.18
N PHE A 196 4.06 44.33 -8.35
CA PHE A 196 5.31 43.91 -8.98
C PHE A 196 6.10 45.09 -9.56
N PRO A 197 7.44 45.10 -9.44
CA PRO A 197 8.27 46.06 -10.15
C PRO A 197 8.31 45.76 -11.66
N PRO A 198 8.52 46.78 -12.51
CA PRO A 198 8.31 46.68 -13.96
C PRO A 198 9.28 45.74 -14.70
N GLN A 199 10.39 45.35 -14.07
CA GLN A 199 11.41 44.50 -14.69
C GLN A 199 11.23 43.00 -14.37
N VAL A 200 10.34 42.65 -13.45
CA VAL A 200 10.08 41.24 -13.12
C VAL A 200 9.17 40.62 -14.19
N THR A 201 9.58 39.46 -14.71
CA THR A 201 8.91 38.81 -15.84
C THR A 201 8.13 37.55 -15.45
N TYR A 202 8.16 37.15 -14.18
CA TYR A 202 7.47 35.94 -13.71
C TYR A 202 7.10 36.04 -12.23
N VAL A 203 6.04 35.30 -11.86
CA VAL A 203 5.73 34.97 -10.46
C VAL A 203 6.31 33.58 -10.20
N THR A 204 7.23 33.45 -9.24
CA THR A 204 7.94 32.18 -8.97
C THR A 204 7.10 31.14 -8.25
N THR A 205 7.62 29.92 -8.21
CA THR A 205 6.97 28.79 -7.57
C THR A 205 6.78 29.11 -6.09
N TRP A 206 5.55 28.91 -5.58
CA TRP A 206 5.21 29.17 -4.18
C TRP A 206 5.43 30.60 -3.67
N MET A 207 5.63 31.60 -4.55
CA MET A 207 6.01 32.97 -4.15
C MET A 207 5.15 33.56 -3.04
N PHE A 208 3.82 33.43 -3.13
CA PHE A 208 2.84 33.92 -2.15
C PHE A 208 2.14 32.78 -1.38
N GLN A 209 2.71 31.57 -1.38
CA GLN A 209 2.07 30.42 -0.72
C GLN A 209 1.70 30.75 0.73
N GLY A 210 0.44 30.54 1.10
CA GLY A 210 -0.04 30.77 2.46
C GLY A 210 -0.08 32.23 2.91
N CYS A 211 0.05 33.21 2.00
CA CYS A 211 -0.26 34.62 2.31
C CYS A 211 -1.78 34.79 2.45
N THR A 212 -2.32 34.34 3.58
CA THR A 212 -3.77 34.21 3.83
C THR A 212 -4.51 35.54 3.92
N SER A 213 -3.78 36.64 4.16
CA SER A 213 -4.31 38.01 4.17
C SER A 213 -4.25 38.71 2.80
N LEU A 214 -3.63 38.11 1.78
CA LEU A 214 -3.41 38.75 0.48
C LEU A 214 -4.74 38.86 -0.28
N GLU A 215 -5.25 40.08 -0.44
CA GLU A 215 -6.54 40.38 -1.09
C GLU A 215 -6.37 40.71 -2.57
N SER A 216 -5.28 41.38 -2.95
CA SER A 216 -5.02 41.84 -4.31
C SER A 216 -3.54 41.79 -4.69
N VAL A 217 -3.28 41.55 -5.97
CA VAL A 217 -1.93 41.54 -6.54
C VAL A 217 -1.97 42.28 -7.88
N THR A 218 -1.14 43.30 -8.01
CA THR A 218 -0.98 44.07 -9.24
C THR A 218 0.18 43.48 -10.05
N LEU A 219 -0.18 42.74 -11.10
CA LEU A 219 0.77 42.21 -12.08
C LEU A 219 1.09 43.28 -13.14
N THR A 220 2.31 43.29 -13.66
CA THR A 220 2.75 44.16 -14.75
C THR A 220 2.69 43.44 -16.10
N GLU A 221 2.62 44.17 -17.22
CA GLU A 221 2.62 43.60 -18.58
C GLU A 221 3.92 42.87 -18.97
N SER A 222 4.98 43.02 -18.15
CA SER A 222 6.24 42.25 -18.28
C SER A 222 6.10 40.81 -17.80
N ILE A 223 5.10 40.49 -16.97
CA ILE A 223 4.91 39.15 -16.41
C ILE A 223 4.33 38.24 -17.48
N THR A 224 5.10 37.23 -17.87
CA THR A 224 4.74 36.25 -18.91
C THR A 224 4.44 34.87 -18.33
N ILE A 225 4.80 34.62 -17.07
CA ILE A 225 4.68 33.30 -16.42
C ILE A 225 4.21 33.45 -14.97
N ILE A 226 3.18 32.69 -14.58
CA ILE A 226 2.83 32.41 -13.19
C ILE A 226 3.17 30.94 -12.92
N ASN A 227 4.19 30.68 -12.10
CA ASN A 227 4.65 29.31 -11.85
C ASN A 227 3.72 28.51 -10.92
N ALA A 228 4.04 27.22 -10.78
CA ALA A 228 3.24 26.29 -9.98
C ALA A 228 3.07 26.79 -8.54
N CYS A 229 1.86 26.64 -8.01
CA CYS A 229 1.48 27.00 -6.65
C CYS A 229 1.80 28.44 -6.21
N ALA A 230 2.02 29.38 -7.15
CA ALA A 230 2.42 30.76 -6.86
C ALA A 230 1.53 31.45 -5.81
N PHE A 231 0.21 31.24 -5.86
CA PHE A 231 -0.79 31.78 -4.93
C PHE A 231 -1.50 30.68 -4.13
N TYR A 232 -0.85 29.52 -3.94
CA TYR A 232 -1.46 28.39 -3.24
C TYR A 232 -1.88 28.80 -1.82
N GLY A 233 -3.18 28.66 -1.51
CA GLY A 233 -3.72 28.99 -0.19
C GLY A 233 -3.74 30.49 0.13
N CYS A 234 -3.70 31.38 -0.87
CA CYS A 234 -4.04 32.80 -0.68
C CYS A 234 -5.55 32.95 -0.45
N THR A 235 -6.03 32.58 0.74
CA THR A 235 -7.45 32.43 1.02
C THR A 235 -8.26 33.72 0.95
N SER A 236 -7.62 34.88 1.03
CA SER A 236 -8.29 36.19 0.92
C SER A 236 -8.26 36.79 -0.48
N LEU A 237 -7.59 36.19 -1.46
CA LEU A 237 -7.45 36.76 -2.81
C LEU A 237 -8.81 36.79 -3.50
N ILE A 238 -9.32 37.99 -3.80
CA ILE A 238 -10.69 38.19 -4.33
C ILE A 238 -10.69 38.19 -5.86
N SER A 239 -9.71 38.88 -6.46
CA SER A 239 -9.56 39.04 -7.89
C SER A 239 -8.10 39.27 -8.25
N ILE A 240 -7.71 38.82 -9.44
CA ILE A 240 -6.40 39.09 -10.01
C ILE A 240 -6.57 39.41 -11.50
N LEU A 241 -5.99 40.53 -11.94
CA LEU A 241 -5.96 40.87 -13.35
C LEU A 241 -4.74 40.20 -13.98
N LEU A 242 -4.97 39.30 -14.94
CA LEU A 242 -3.90 38.64 -15.67
C LEU A 242 -3.40 39.56 -16.80
N PRO A 243 -2.07 39.72 -16.97
CA PRO A 243 -1.51 40.56 -18.03
C PRO A 243 -1.71 39.95 -19.42
N SER A 244 -1.77 40.81 -20.44
CA SER A 244 -2.08 40.40 -21.81
C SER A 244 -1.01 39.50 -22.44
N ASN A 245 0.24 39.62 -21.98
CA ASN A 245 1.39 38.83 -22.46
C ASN A 245 1.61 37.52 -21.67
N LEU A 246 0.70 37.12 -20.79
CA LEU A 246 0.83 35.89 -20.01
C LEU A 246 0.72 34.67 -20.91
N THR A 247 1.72 33.78 -20.84
CA THR A 247 1.82 32.56 -21.66
C THR A 247 1.64 31.29 -20.86
N LEU A 248 1.84 31.31 -19.53
CA LEU A 248 1.77 30.14 -18.68
C LEU A 248 1.18 30.46 -17.30
N ILE A 249 0.26 29.60 -16.85
CA ILE A 249 -0.17 29.47 -15.46
C ILE A 249 0.10 28.03 -15.01
N GLY A 250 0.96 27.85 -14.00
CA GLY A 250 1.44 26.56 -13.55
C GLY A 250 0.42 25.75 -12.74
N GLU A 251 0.74 24.48 -12.48
CA GLU A 251 -0.09 23.57 -11.68
C GLU A 251 -0.48 24.22 -10.34
N LYS A 252 -1.77 24.10 -9.96
CA LYS A 252 -2.29 24.58 -8.66
C LYS A 252 -2.00 26.06 -8.34
N ALA A 253 -1.70 26.91 -9.33
CA ALA A 253 -1.30 28.30 -9.11
C ALA A 253 -2.28 29.09 -8.20
N PHE A 254 -3.59 28.86 -8.34
CA PHE A 254 -4.64 29.48 -7.52
C PHE A 254 -5.39 28.47 -6.63
N CYS A 255 -4.80 27.30 -6.38
CA CYS A 255 -5.43 26.27 -5.57
C CYS A 255 -5.70 26.77 -4.15
N ASN A 256 -6.90 26.51 -3.63
CA ASN A 256 -7.40 27.00 -2.35
C ASN A 256 -7.45 28.53 -2.19
N CYS A 257 -7.51 29.30 -3.28
CA CYS A 257 -7.89 30.72 -3.24
C CYS A 257 -9.41 30.85 -3.02
N ILE A 258 -9.88 30.53 -1.82
CA ILE A 258 -11.31 30.30 -1.53
C ILE A 258 -12.24 31.51 -1.78
N LYS A 259 -11.71 32.74 -1.81
CA LYS A 259 -12.46 33.97 -2.11
C LYS A 259 -12.35 34.43 -3.57
N LEU A 260 -11.57 33.74 -4.41
CA LEU A 260 -11.41 34.12 -5.82
C LEU A 260 -12.71 33.81 -6.57
N THR A 261 -13.39 34.85 -7.05
CA THR A 261 -14.74 34.72 -7.65
C THR A 261 -14.74 34.71 -9.17
N SER A 262 -13.77 35.38 -9.79
CA SER A 262 -13.68 35.46 -11.25
C SER A 262 -12.26 35.55 -11.75
N ILE A 263 -12.00 35.00 -12.93
CA ILE A 263 -10.73 35.15 -13.63
C ILE A 263 -10.96 35.12 -15.15
N ALA A 264 -10.25 35.98 -15.88
CA ALA A 264 -10.27 36.02 -17.34
C ALA A 264 -8.94 35.51 -17.89
N LEU A 265 -8.96 34.41 -18.64
CA LEU A 265 -7.78 33.86 -19.29
C LEU A 265 -7.38 34.74 -20.49
N PRO A 266 -6.13 35.23 -20.55
CA PRO A 266 -5.69 36.17 -21.59
C PRO A 266 -5.42 35.47 -22.93
N GLU A 267 -5.50 36.24 -24.01
CA GLU A 267 -5.39 35.77 -25.40
C GLU A 267 -4.12 34.94 -25.69
N LYS A 268 -2.97 35.30 -25.13
CA LYS A 268 -1.67 34.63 -25.40
C LYS A 268 -1.36 33.42 -24.50
N LEU A 269 -2.31 33.00 -23.65
CA LEU A 269 -2.10 31.89 -22.74
C LEU A 269 -1.93 30.58 -23.52
N ASN A 270 -0.76 29.94 -23.42
CA ASN A 270 -0.50 28.67 -24.10
C ASN A 270 -0.72 27.48 -23.17
N ASN A 271 -0.46 27.65 -21.88
CA ASN A 271 -0.48 26.56 -20.91
C ASN A 271 -1.24 26.96 -19.64
N LEU A 272 -2.22 26.12 -19.28
CA LEU A 272 -2.94 26.17 -18.02
C LEU A 272 -2.73 24.85 -17.28
N GLY A 273 -2.06 24.90 -16.14
CA GLY A 273 -1.70 23.72 -15.36
C GLY A 273 -2.89 22.99 -14.76
N ASN A 274 -2.66 21.74 -14.32
CA ASN A 274 -3.69 20.94 -13.68
C ASN A 274 -4.10 21.55 -12.32
N GLY A 275 -5.40 21.49 -12.01
CA GLY A 275 -5.93 21.88 -10.71
C GLY A 275 -5.71 23.36 -10.33
N VAL A 276 -5.49 24.25 -11.29
CA VAL A 276 -5.27 25.70 -11.06
C VAL A 276 -6.35 26.30 -10.16
N PHE A 277 -7.62 25.88 -10.34
CA PHE A 277 -8.77 26.38 -9.58
C PHE A 277 -9.31 25.37 -8.55
N ASN A 278 -8.52 24.36 -8.15
CA ASN A 278 -8.99 23.38 -7.17
C ASN A 278 -9.19 24.01 -5.79
N GLY A 279 -10.23 23.56 -5.07
CA GLY A 279 -10.57 24.11 -3.76
C GLY A 279 -11.25 25.49 -3.79
N ILE A 280 -11.50 26.06 -4.97
CA ILE A 280 -12.29 27.30 -5.11
C ILE A 280 -13.78 26.92 -5.18
N PRO A 281 -14.63 27.37 -4.23
CA PRO A 281 -16.02 26.91 -4.17
C PRO A 281 -16.90 27.42 -5.32
N GLN A 282 -16.73 28.68 -5.73
CA GLN A 282 -17.52 29.32 -6.76
C GLN A 282 -16.60 30.24 -7.57
N ILE A 283 -16.32 29.87 -8.82
CA ILE A 283 -15.50 30.66 -9.72
C ILE A 283 -16.16 30.76 -11.09
N SER A 284 -16.23 31.97 -11.61
CA SER A 284 -16.56 32.26 -13.01
C SER A 284 -15.27 32.41 -13.81
N VAL A 285 -15.04 31.53 -14.78
CA VAL A 285 -13.90 31.61 -15.68
C VAL A 285 -14.39 32.06 -17.06
N THR A 286 -13.79 33.12 -17.59
CA THR A 286 -13.98 33.53 -18.99
C THR A 286 -12.66 33.36 -19.73
N SER A 287 -12.70 33.13 -21.04
CA SER A 287 -11.49 32.99 -21.84
C SER A 287 -11.52 33.95 -23.04
N GLN A 288 -10.44 34.73 -23.21
CA GLN A 288 -10.13 35.45 -24.44
C GLN A 288 -9.24 34.61 -25.37
N ASN A 289 -8.76 33.46 -24.89
CA ASN A 289 -7.90 32.58 -25.65
C ASN A 289 -8.73 31.58 -26.48
N PRO A 290 -8.51 31.50 -27.81
CA PRO A 290 -9.30 30.63 -28.68
C PRO A 290 -9.06 29.13 -28.44
N ASN A 291 -7.96 28.74 -27.80
CA ASN A 291 -7.65 27.34 -27.50
C ASN A 291 -8.27 26.86 -26.18
N PHE A 292 -8.74 27.75 -25.31
CA PHE A 292 -9.42 27.41 -24.06
C PHE A 292 -10.89 27.81 -24.14
N ASN A 293 -11.76 26.82 -24.34
CA ASN A 293 -13.20 27.02 -24.34
C ASN A 293 -13.77 26.73 -22.94
N VAL A 294 -14.68 27.58 -22.48
CA VAL A 294 -15.35 27.43 -21.18
C VAL A 294 -16.85 27.34 -21.44
N ASP A 295 -17.44 26.21 -21.05
CA ASP A 295 -18.87 25.94 -21.18
C ASP A 295 -19.44 25.61 -19.79
N GLY A 296 -20.08 26.61 -19.17
CA GLY A 296 -20.50 26.55 -17.77
C GLY A 296 -19.33 26.22 -16.83
N TYR A 297 -19.36 25.05 -16.21
CA TYR A 297 -18.31 24.57 -15.30
C TYR A 297 -17.24 23.70 -15.96
N ILE A 298 -17.32 23.49 -17.28
CA ILE A 298 -16.46 22.58 -18.03
C ILE A 298 -15.46 23.41 -18.85
N MET A 299 -14.20 22.99 -18.82
CA MET A 299 -13.15 23.64 -19.63
C MET A 299 -12.55 22.64 -20.61
N TYR A 300 -12.51 23.07 -21.86
CA TYR A 300 -12.00 22.32 -22.98
C TYR A 300 -10.77 22.98 -23.58
N LYS A 301 -9.90 22.14 -24.16
CA LYS A 301 -8.76 22.57 -24.97
C LYS A 301 -8.63 21.74 -26.24
N ASP A 302 -7.63 22.03 -27.05
CA ASP A 302 -7.31 21.29 -28.29
C ASP A 302 -8.52 21.26 -29.25
N ASN A 303 -9.12 22.42 -29.52
CA ASN A 303 -10.34 22.54 -30.34
C ASN A 303 -11.51 21.68 -29.80
N ASN A 304 -11.75 21.72 -28.49
CA ASN A 304 -12.77 20.93 -27.78
C ASN A 304 -12.56 19.40 -27.76
N GLN A 305 -11.39 18.91 -28.17
CA GLN A 305 -11.10 17.48 -28.14
C GLN A 305 -10.78 16.96 -26.73
N THR A 306 -10.26 17.82 -25.85
CA THR A 306 -9.86 17.43 -24.49
C THR A 306 -10.64 18.21 -23.44
N LEU A 307 -11.45 17.50 -22.65
CA LEU A 307 -12.04 18.04 -21.41
C LEU A 307 -10.97 17.92 -20.33
N PHE A 308 -10.36 19.04 -19.93
CA PHE A 308 -9.17 19.01 -19.07
C PHE A 308 -9.42 19.51 -17.64
N ALA A 309 -10.46 20.32 -17.41
CA ALA A 309 -10.80 20.80 -16.07
C ALA A 309 -12.31 20.93 -15.86
N TYR A 310 -12.74 20.72 -14.62
CA TYR A 310 -14.08 21.00 -14.12
C TYR A 310 -13.99 21.92 -12.90
N ILE A 311 -14.63 23.08 -12.96
CA ILE A 311 -14.60 24.12 -11.93
C ILE A 311 -15.85 24.13 -11.05
N GLY A 312 -16.82 23.26 -11.33
CA GLY A 312 -18.05 23.15 -10.55
C GLY A 312 -17.85 22.49 -9.18
N SER A 313 -18.77 22.78 -8.27
CA SER A 313 -18.75 22.30 -6.88
C SER A 313 -20.11 21.82 -6.38
N ASP A 314 -21.11 21.76 -7.27
CA ASP A 314 -22.47 21.32 -6.97
C ASP A 314 -22.62 19.81 -7.22
N ALA A 315 -22.93 19.06 -6.15
CA ALA A 315 -23.15 17.62 -6.21
C ALA A 315 -24.43 17.21 -6.94
N THR A 316 -25.29 18.16 -7.33
CA THR A 316 -26.50 17.95 -8.13
C THR A 316 -26.28 18.20 -9.63
N TYR A 317 -25.14 18.76 -10.02
CA TYR A 317 -24.87 19.14 -11.40
C TYR A 317 -24.59 17.92 -12.30
N ASN A 318 -25.23 17.89 -13.47
CA ASN A 318 -25.04 16.87 -14.48
C ASN A 318 -24.11 17.38 -15.57
N VAL A 319 -23.06 16.63 -15.88
CA VAL A 319 -22.09 16.96 -16.91
C VAL A 319 -22.46 16.24 -18.21
N THR A 320 -22.62 17.01 -19.29
CA THR A 320 -22.76 16.46 -20.64
C THR A 320 -21.50 16.79 -21.44
N VAL A 321 -20.78 15.77 -21.88
CA VAL A 321 -19.53 15.93 -22.64
C VAL A 321 -19.84 16.13 -24.13
N LEU A 322 -19.35 17.24 -24.69
CA LEU A 322 -19.60 17.67 -26.07
C LEU A 322 -19.20 16.62 -27.12
N LYS A 323 -19.95 16.59 -28.24
CA LYS A 323 -19.75 15.64 -29.36
C LYS A 323 -18.32 15.56 -29.92
N GLY A 324 -17.60 16.69 -29.94
CA GLY A 324 -16.23 16.77 -30.47
C GLY A 324 -15.13 16.30 -29.51
N CYS A 325 -15.47 16.02 -28.25
CA CYS A 325 -14.51 15.59 -27.24
C CYS A 325 -14.13 14.12 -27.45
N THR A 326 -12.82 13.84 -27.39
CA THR A 326 -12.22 12.50 -27.53
C THR A 326 -11.50 12.06 -26.26
N SER A 327 -11.34 12.93 -25.26
CA SER A 327 -10.70 12.56 -24.00
C SER A 327 -11.14 13.38 -22.80
N ILE A 328 -11.20 12.73 -21.63
CA ILE A 328 -11.20 13.38 -20.32
C ILE A 328 -9.77 13.29 -19.76
N GLY A 329 -9.20 14.44 -19.41
CA GLY A 329 -7.83 14.57 -18.94
C GLY A 329 -7.56 13.96 -17.56
N VAL A 330 -6.28 13.97 -17.18
CA VAL A 330 -5.81 13.50 -15.86
C VAL A 330 -6.40 14.37 -14.76
N GLY A 331 -7.03 13.75 -13.76
CA GLY A 331 -7.53 14.44 -12.57
C GLY A 331 -8.60 15.50 -12.80
N THR A 332 -9.27 15.51 -13.96
CA THR A 332 -10.22 16.57 -14.33
C THR A 332 -11.35 16.76 -13.32
N PHE A 333 -11.89 15.67 -12.77
CA PHE A 333 -12.91 15.63 -11.73
C PHE A 333 -12.37 15.14 -10.37
N LEU A 334 -11.05 15.15 -10.15
CA LEU A 334 -10.42 14.74 -8.90
C LEU A 334 -10.96 15.57 -7.71
N ASN A 335 -11.52 14.89 -6.71
CA ASN A 335 -12.17 15.50 -5.54
C ASN A 335 -13.32 16.47 -5.87
N LYS A 336 -13.98 16.31 -7.03
CA LYS A 336 -15.05 17.20 -7.47
C LYS A 336 -16.44 16.70 -7.07
N LYS A 337 -17.34 17.66 -6.91
CA LYS A 337 -18.75 17.43 -6.64
C LYS A 337 -19.55 17.57 -7.92
N LEU A 338 -20.24 16.49 -8.29
CA LEU A 338 -21.11 16.35 -9.45
C LEU A 338 -22.04 15.14 -9.25
N ASN A 339 -23.15 15.10 -10.00
CA ASN A 339 -24.14 14.03 -9.93
C ASN A 339 -23.89 12.94 -10.98
N GLU A 340 -23.86 13.30 -12.26
CA GLU A 340 -23.69 12.32 -13.36
C GLU A 340 -22.85 12.86 -14.52
N VAL A 341 -22.35 11.95 -15.35
CA VAL A 341 -21.65 12.26 -16.60
C VAL A 341 -22.25 11.46 -17.77
N THR A 342 -22.61 12.18 -18.82
CA THR A 342 -23.10 11.64 -20.10
C THR A 342 -22.30 12.23 -21.27
N PHE A 343 -22.46 11.66 -22.47
CA PHE A 343 -21.70 12.06 -23.65
C PHE A 343 -22.66 12.23 -24.84
N GLU A 344 -22.53 13.34 -25.58
CA GLU A 344 -23.36 13.60 -26.76
C GLU A 344 -22.98 12.73 -27.96
N SER A 345 -21.70 12.35 -28.05
CA SER A 345 -21.18 11.62 -29.21
C SER A 345 -21.67 10.17 -29.22
N GLN A 346 -22.30 9.79 -30.32
CA GLN A 346 -22.62 8.39 -30.65
C GLN A 346 -21.67 7.84 -31.73
N ASN A 347 -20.59 8.55 -32.03
CA ASN A 347 -19.61 8.13 -33.03
C ASN A 347 -18.78 6.96 -32.50
N THR A 348 -18.76 5.85 -33.24
CA THR A 348 -18.01 4.64 -32.94
C THR A 348 -16.57 4.68 -33.45
N ASP A 349 -16.24 5.52 -34.42
CA ASP A 349 -14.95 5.50 -35.14
C ASP A 349 -13.82 6.19 -34.35
N ILE A 350 -14.17 7.08 -33.42
CA ILE A 350 -13.20 7.73 -32.54
C ILE A 350 -12.75 6.78 -31.41
N ASN A 351 -11.59 7.06 -30.82
CA ASN A 351 -11.10 6.37 -29.64
C ASN A 351 -11.20 7.31 -28.44
N PHE A 352 -12.26 7.14 -27.66
CA PHE A 352 -12.47 7.97 -26.47
C PHE A 352 -11.64 7.46 -25.29
N THR A 353 -10.97 8.35 -24.57
CA THR A 353 -10.09 7.99 -23.45
C THR A 353 -10.43 8.69 -22.14
N ILE A 354 -10.26 7.98 -21.02
CA ILE A 354 -10.38 8.52 -19.66
C ILE A 354 -9.01 8.52 -18.99
N GLY A 355 -8.54 9.70 -18.60
CA GLY A 355 -7.23 9.91 -17.98
C GLY A 355 -7.09 9.32 -16.57
N THR A 356 -5.84 9.20 -16.11
CA THR A 356 -5.50 8.72 -14.77
C THR A 356 -6.19 9.59 -13.72
N SER A 357 -6.79 8.96 -12.70
CA SER A 357 -7.49 9.65 -11.61
C SER A 357 -8.57 10.65 -12.06
N ALA A 358 -9.10 10.52 -13.28
CA ALA A 358 -10.03 11.50 -13.87
C ALA A 358 -11.22 11.82 -12.94
N PHE A 359 -11.76 10.85 -12.23
CA PHE A 359 -12.88 10.98 -11.29
C PHE A 359 -12.52 10.61 -9.86
N GLU A 360 -11.24 10.43 -9.52
CA GLU A 360 -10.83 9.97 -8.20
C GLU A 360 -11.45 10.81 -7.08
N SER A 361 -12.01 10.15 -6.07
CA SER A 361 -12.69 10.77 -4.91
C SER A 361 -13.80 11.78 -5.27
N SER A 362 -14.38 11.68 -6.46
CA SER A 362 -15.51 12.51 -6.87
C SER A 362 -16.84 12.00 -6.31
N SER A 363 -17.86 12.87 -6.25
CA SER A 363 -19.20 12.50 -5.79
C SER A 363 -20.10 11.90 -6.87
N ILE A 364 -19.56 11.56 -8.04
CA ILE A 364 -20.34 11.05 -9.17
C ILE A 364 -21.16 9.83 -8.75
N LYS A 365 -22.44 9.80 -9.13
CA LYS A 365 -23.37 8.69 -8.89
C LYS A 365 -23.52 7.78 -10.10
N SER A 366 -23.47 8.35 -11.30
CA SER A 366 -23.59 7.57 -12.52
C SER A 366 -22.76 8.10 -13.68
N ILE A 367 -22.27 7.16 -14.49
CA ILE A 367 -21.64 7.47 -15.78
C ILE A 367 -22.16 6.52 -16.85
N THR A 368 -22.46 7.08 -18.03
CA THR A 368 -22.80 6.31 -19.24
C THR A 368 -21.75 6.59 -20.28
N PHE A 369 -20.80 5.68 -20.48
CA PHE A 369 -19.71 5.85 -21.42
C PHE A 369 -20.19 5.79 -22.88
N PRO A 370 -19.57 6.56 -23.81
CA PRO A 370 -19.94 6.55 -25.21
C PRO A 370 -19.52 5.23 -25.87
N PRO A 371 -20.12 4.85 -27.03
CA PRO A 371 -19.77 3.61 -27.72
C PRO A 371 -18.31 3.57 -28.24
N SER A 372 -17.66 4.73 -28.35
CA SER A 372 -16.24 4.87 -28.72
C SER A 372 -15.25 4.72 -27.57
N LEU A 373 -15.69 4.45 -26.34
CA LEU A 373 -14.78 4.25 -25.20
C LEU A 373 -13.75 3.15 -25.52
N TYR A 374 -12.51 3.59 -25.69
CA TYR A 374 -11.38 2.74 -26.08
C TYR A 374 -10.48 2.42 -24.89
N GLN A 375 -10.29 3.38 -23.97
CA GLN A 375 -9.36 3.22 -22.86
C GLN A 375 -9.80 3.97 -21.61
N ILE A 376 -9.62 3.32 -20.47
CA ILE A 376 -9.65 3.92 -19.14
C ILE A 376 -8.25 3.75 -18.53
N ASN A 377 -7.71 4.78 -17.90
CA ASN A 377 -6.43 4.74 -17.21
C ASN A 377 -6.56 4.47 -15.71
N GLU A 378 -5.44 4.19 -15.05
CA GLU A 378 -5.39 3.79 -13.64
C GLU A 378 -6.07 4.79 -12.70
N ASN A 379 -6.67 4.26 -11.63
CA ASN A 379 -7.35 5.05 -10.59
C ASN A 379 -8.51 5.93 -11.08
N ALA A 380 -8.99 5.77 -12.32
CA ALA A 380 -9.96 6.68 -12.93
C ALA A 380 -11.18 6.98 -12.03
N PHE A 381 -11.71 5.99 -11.30
CA PHE A 381 -12.83 6.14 -10.35
C PHE A 381 -12.42 5.72 -8.92
N TYR A 382 -11.13 5.77 -8.59
CA TYR A 382 -10.63 5.40 -7.26
C TYR A 382 -11.38 6.18 -6.16
N ARG A 383 -11.92 5.49 -5.15
CA ARG A 383 -12.67 6.09 -4.03
C ARG A 383 -13.88 6.94 -4.43
N CYS A 384 -14.55 6.63 -5.54
CA CYS A 384 -15.87 7.21 -5.85
C CYS A 384 -16.95 6.58 -4.96
N TYR A 385 -16.99 6.96 -3.68
CA TYR A 385 -17.90 6.37 -2.68
C TYR A 385 -19.40 6.53 -2.98
N SER A 386 -19.75 7.45 -3.89
CA SER A 386 -21.14 7.70 -4.31
C SER A 386 -21.52 7.02 -5.62
N LEU A 387 -20.57 6.39 -6.34
CA LEU A 387 -20.82 5.80 -7.65
C LEU A 387 -21.72 4.57 -7.49
N GLU A 388 -22.90 4.62 -8.09
CA GLU A 388 -23.93 3.57 -8.03
C GLU A 388 -24.04 2.81 -9.36
N LYS A 389 -23.83 3.51 -10.49
CA LYS A 389 -24.10 2.98 -11.84
C LYS A 389 -23.00 3.32 -12.85
N VAL A 390 -22.55 2.32 -13.59
CA VAL A 390 -21.63 2.44 -14.73
C VAL A 390 -22.23 1.71 -15.93
N VAL A 391 -22.37 2.40 -17.06
CA VAL A 391 -22.90 1.82 -18.31
C VAL A 391 -21.86 1.94 -19.42
N PHE A 392 -21.58 0.82 -20.09
CA PHE A 392 -20.74 0.76 -21.28
C PHE A 392 -21.64 0.61 -22.52
N GLN A 393 -21.50 1.49 -23.51
CA GLN A 393 -22.31 1.45 -24.74
C GLN A 393 -21.61 0.80 -25.94
N GLY A 394 -20.33 0.44 -25.81
CA GLY A 394 -19.55 -0.11 -26.92
C GLY A 394 -18.53 -1.16 -26.48
N THR A 395 -17.84 -1.73 -27.46
CA THR A 395 -17.00 -2.93 -27.32
C THR A 395 -15.53 -2.69 -27.68
N LYS A 396 -15.08 -1.42 -27.69
CA LYS A 396 -13.67 -1.07 -27.95
C LYS A 396 -12.76 -1.24 -26.73
N LEU A 397 -13.31 -1.15 -25.51
CA LEU A 397 -12.55 -1.27 -24.27
C LEU A 397 -12.13 -2.72 -24.04
N THR A 398 -10.83 -2.95 -23.85
CA THR A 398 -10.25 -4.29 -23.68
C THR A 398 -9.78 -4.60 -22.26
N ALA A 399 -9.76 -3.60 -21.37
CA ALA A 399 -9.22 -3.76 -20.02
C ALA A 399 -9.96 -2.88 -19.00
N ILE A 400 -10.12 -3.41 -17.79
CA ILE A 400 -10.39 -2.59 -16.61
C ILE A 400 -9.06 -2.38 -15.87
N PRO A 401 -8.54 -1.15 -15.82
CA PRO A 401 -7.17 -0.88 -15.36
C PRO A 401 -7.04 -0.97 -13.84
N LYS A 402 -5.78 -0.94 -13.38
CA LYS A 402 -5.43 -0.97 -11.96
C LYS A 402 -6.21 0.08 -11.17
N ASN A 403 -6.74 -0.36 -10.03
CA ASN A 403 -7.48 0.46 -9.07
C ASN A 403 -8.70 1.22 -9.65
N CYS A 404 -9.21 0.84 -10.83
CA CYS A 404 -10.19 1.65 -11.56
C CYS A 404 -11.39 2.06 -10.71
N PHE A 405 -11.99 1.10 -10.01
CA PHE A 405 -13.18 1.27 -9.18
C PHE A 405 -12.94 0.90 -7.71
N THR A 406 -11.69 0.85 -7.24
CA THR A 406 -11.39 0.50 -5.84
C THR A 406 -12.17 1.41 -4.88
N SER A 407 -12.79 0.80 -3.87
CA SER A 407 -13.61 1.46 -2.87
C SER A 407 -14.82 2.22 -3.44
N CYS A 408 -15.35 1.82 -4.60
CA CYS A 408 -16.67 2.23 -5.08
C CYS A 408 -17.77 1.45 -4.33
N VAL A 409 -17.91 1.74 -3.03
CA VAL A 409 -18.70 0.93 -2.09
C VAL A 409 -20.20 0.84 -2.40
N LYS A 410 -20.74 1.77 -3.20
CA LYS A 410 -22.15 1.80 -3.62
C LYS A 410 -22.40 1.25 -5.03
N LEU A 411 -21.36 0.90 -5.78
CA LEU A 411 -21.49 0.44 -7.16
C LEU A 411 -22.27 -0.87 -7.16
N ASN A 412 -23.45 -0.87 -7.77
CA ASN A 412 -24.36 -2.02 -7.82
C ASN A 412 -25.00 -2.26 -9.19
N LYS A 413 -24.78 -1.34 -10.15
CA LYS A 413 -25.26 -1.46 -11.52
C LYS A 413 -24.08 -1.33 -12.48
N ILE A 414 -23.43 -2.45 -12.76
CA ILE A 414 -22.34 -2.54 -13.72
C ILE A 414 -22.37 -3.91 -14.41
N VAL A 415 -22.23 -3.90 -15.73
CA VAL A 415 -22.03 -5.10 -16.55
C VAL A 415 -20.85 -4.81 -17.45
N LEU A 416 -19.83 -5.66 -17.41
CA LEU A 416 -18.63 -5.49 -18.23
C LEU A 416 -18.93 -5.84 -19.71
N PRO A 417 -18.39 -5.08 -20.68
CA PRO A 417 -18.58 -5.40 -22.09
C PRO A 417 -17.81 -6.67 -22.49
N GLU A 418 -18.35 -7.45 -23.43
CA GLU A 418 -17.78 -8.75 -23.87
C GLU A 418 -16.33 -8.67 -24.41
N SER A 419 -15.90 -7.47 -24.79
CA SER A 419 -14.56 -7.17 -25.30
C SER A 419 -13.45 -7.14 -24.23
N ILE A 420 -13.81 -7.20 -22.94
CA ILE A 420 -12.82 -7.20 -21.86
C ILE A 420 -11.95 -8.46 -21.90
N LYS A 421 -10.64 -8.25 -22.02
CA LYS A 421 -9.59 -9.26 -22.00
C LYS A 421 -8.89 -9.37 -20.66
N ARG A 422 -8.80 -8.26 -19.91
CA ARG A 422 -8.13 -8.26 -18.60
C ARG A 422 -8.84 -7.39 -17.56
N ILE A 423 -8.78 -7.86 -16.32
CA ILE A 423 -9.21 -7.10 -15.14
C ILE A 423 -7.98 -6.98 -14.23
N ASP A 424 -7.41 -5.78 -14.18
CA ASP A 424 -6.11 -5.54 -13.56
C ASP A 424 -6.18 -5.46 -12.03
N MET A 425 -5.00 -5.34 -11.41
CA MET A 425 -4.81 -5.36 -9.96
C MET A 425 -5.76 -4.39 -9.24
N CYS A 426 -6.44 -4.88 -8.18
CA CYS A 426 -7.35 -4.10 -7.34
C CYS A 426 -8.52 -3.39 -8.06
N ALA A 427 -8.82 -3.72 -9.33
CA ALA A 427 -9.80 -3.01 -10.17
C ALA A 427 -11.15 -2.74 -9.48
N PHE A 428 -11.66 -3.69 -8.70
CA PHE A 428 -12.92 -3.65 -7.95
C PHE A 428 -12.73 -3.96 -6.45
N GLN A 429 -11.51 -3.80 -5.91
CA GLN A 429 -11.24 -4.06 -4.50
C GLN A 429 -12.16 -3.21 -3.61
N TYR A 430 -12.72 -3.80 -2.56
CA TYR A 430 -13.67 -3.18 -1.62
C TYR A 430 -14.95 -2.60 -2.25
N CYS A 431 -15.39 -3.11 -3.41
CA CYS A 431 -16.72 -2.81 -3.96
C CYS A 431 -17.81 -3.64 -3.25
N SER A 432 -18.27 -3.17 -2.08
CA SER A 432 -19.16 -3.88 -1.16
C SER A 432 -20.61 -4.08 -1.63
N MET A 433 -21.00 -3.62 -2.82
CA MET A 433 -22.35 -3.77 -3.36
C MET A 433 -22.38 -4.28 -4.81
N ILE A 434 -21.24 -4.73 -5.35
CA ILE A 434 -21.07 -4.90 -6.80
C ILE A 434 -21.94 -5.99 -7.42
N GLY A 435 -22.27 -7.06 -6.70
CA GLY A 435 -23.11 -8.14 -7.22
C GLY A 435 -22.48 -8.86 -8.40
N ASP A 436 -23.27 -9.16 -9.44
CA ASP A 436 -22.77 -9.80 -10.66
C ASP A 436 -22.33 -8.74 -11.68
N VAL A 437 -21.11 -8.87 -12.19
CA VAL A 437 -20.53 -7.98 -13.21
C VAL A 437 -20.53 -8.59 -14.62
N GLY A 438 -21.08 -9.80 -14.78
CA GLY A 438 -21.18 -10.50 -16.06
C GLY A 438 -19.90 -11.23 -16.48
N LEU A 439 -19.08 -11.73 -15.54
CA LEU A 439 -17.82 -12.42 -15.86
C LEU A 439 -18.01 -13.61 -16.81
N SER A 440 -19.13 -14.32 -16.70
CA SER A 440 -19.47 -15.46 -17.56
C SER A 440 -19.70 -15.10 -19.03
N ASN A 441 -19.94 -13.83 -19.33
CA ASN A 441 -20.21 -13.35 -20.68
C ASN A 441 -18.93 -12.88 -21.40
N LEU A 442 -17.79 -12.85 -20.71
CA LEU A 442 -16.54 -12.29 -21.23
C LEU A 442 -15.74 -13.34 -22.02
N VAL A 443 -16.26 -13.79 -23.16
CA VAL A 443 -15.68 -14.88 -23.97
C VAL A 443 -14.22 -14.67 -24.43
N SER A 444 -13.71 -13.44 -24.34
CA SER A 444 -12.32 -13.08 -24.65
C SER A 444 -11.46 -12.78 -23.40
N LEU A 445 -11.96 -13.04 -22.19
CA LEU A 445 -11.25 -12.79 -20.94
C LEU A 445 -10.02 -13.69 -20.85
N GLU A 446 -8.84 -13.11 -20.83
CA GLU A 446 -7.55 -13.79 -20.75
C GLU A 446 -7.08 -13.92 -19.30
N GLY A 447 -7.32 -12.91 -18.45
CA GLY A 447 -6.92 -12.99 -17.04
C GLY A 447 -7.49 -11.97 -16.07
N ILE A 448 -7.45 -12.34 -14.79
CA ILE A 448 -7.86 -11.54 -13.64
C ILE A 448 -6.68 -11.44 -12.67
N TYR A 449 -6.24 -10.22 -12.40
CA TYR A 449 -5.00 -9.96 -11.67
C TYR A 449 -5.21 -9.80 -10.17
N SER A 450 -4.09 -9.71 -9.46
CA SER A 450 -4.02 -9.75 -7.99
C SER A 450 -5.02 -8.78 -7.33
N TYR A 451 -5.77 -9.26 -6.34
CA TYR A 451 -6.74 -8.45 -5.57
C TYR A 451 -7.88 -7.82 -6.38
N ALA A 452 -8.11 -8.19 -7.64
CA ALA A 452 -9.09 -7.54 -8.52
C ALA A 452 -10.47 -7.35 -7.86
N PHE A 453 -10.95 -8.34 -7.11
CA PHE A 453 -12.23 -8.33 -6.38
C PHE A 453 -12.05 -8.58 -4.87
N ASP A 454 -10.86 -8.33 -4.32
CA ASP A 454 -10.62 -8.55 -2.89
C ASP A 454 -11.54 -7.68 -2.00
N GLY A 455 -12.18 -8.30 -1.02
CA GLY A 455 -13.17 -7.66 -0.14
C GLY A 455 -14.38 -7.05 -0.87
N SER A 456 -14.67 -7.49 -2.10
CA SER A 456 -15.86 -7.06 -2.84
C SER A 456 -17.10 -7.88 -2.47
N CYS A 457 -18.26 -7.55 -3.04
CA CYS A 457 -19.45 -8.40 -2.98
C CYS A 457 -19.77 -9.06 -4.33
N LEU A 458 -18.74 -9.46 -5.08
CA LEU A 458 -18.91 -10.22 -6.32
C LEU A 458 -19.71 -11.50 -6.02
N SER A 459 -20.83 -11.73 -6.71
CA SER A 459 -21.76 -12.83 -6.40
C SER A 459 -21.52 -14.12 -7.19
N VAL A 460 -20.97 -14.02 -8.40
CA VAL A 460 -20.70 -15.15 -9.30
C VAL A 460 -19.37 -14.92 -10.00
N ALA A 461 -18.53 -15.96 -10.08
CA ALA A 461 -17.23 -15.95 -10.74
C ALA A 461 -17.07 -17.17 -11.65
N ASN A 462 -18.06 -17.41 -12.53
CA ASN A 462 -17.96 -18.49 -13.52
C ASN A 462 -17.14 -18.00 -14.71
N LEU A 463 -15.89 -18.46 -14.80
CA LEU A 463 -14.93 -17.98 -15.79
C LEU A 463 -15.03 -18.76 -17.11
N PRO A 464 -14.84 -18.09 -18.26
CA PRO A 464 -14.80 -18.73 -19.57
C PRO A 464 -13.47 -19.45 -19.81
N ASP A 465 -13.46 -20.41 -20.73
CA ASP A 465 -12.27 -21.22 -21.07
C ASP A 465 -11.07 -20.40 -21.58
N SER A 466 -11.30 -19.19 -22.09
CA SER A 466 -10.25 -18.26 -22.50
C SER A 466 -9.40 -17.76 -21.32
N CYS A 467 -9.94 -17.82 -20.09
CA CYS A 467 -9.30 -17.29 -18.90
C CYS A 467 -8.23 -18.26 -18.40
N ASN A 468 -6.97 -17.93 -18.72
CA ASN A 468 -5.82 -18.80 -18.44
C ASN A 468 -4.97 -18.31 -17.25
N ASN A 469 -5.27 -17.14 -16.69
CA ASN A 469 -4.53 -16.58 -15.57
C ASN A 469 -5.46 -15.92 -14.54
N VAL A 470 -5.44 -16.43 -13.30
CA VAL A 470 -6.12 -15.80 -12.16
C VAL A 470 -5.17 -15.72 -10.97
N GLU A 471 -4.78 -14.50 -10.61
CA GLU A 471 -3.70 -14.27 -9.65
C GLU A 471 -4.15 -14.27 -8.19
N ILE A 472 -3.17 -14.10 -7.29
CA ILE A 472 -3.32 -14.16 -5.82
C ILE A 472 -4.43 -13.25 -5.32
N GLN A 473 -5.29 -13.80 -4.44
CA GLN A 473 -6.37 -13.06 -3.77
C GLN A 473 -7.34 -12.35 -4.72
N ALA A 474 -7.42 -12.76 -6.01
CA ALA A 474 -8.30 -12.10 -6.98
C ALA A 474 -9.76 -12.04 -6.52
N PHE A 475 -10.21 -13.00 -5.71
CA PHE A 475 -11.58 -13.08 -5.20
C PHE A 475 -11.66 -13.14 -3.66
N SER A 476 -10.56 -12.91 -2.96
CA SER A 476 -10.50 -13.01 -1.49
C SER A 476 -11.60 -12.18 -0.83
N ASN A 477 -12.24 -12.72 0.20
CA ASN A 477 -13.31 -12.09 0.98
C ASN A 477 -14.48 -11.57 0.11
N SER A 478 -14.73 -12.18 -1.05
CA SER A 478 -15.94 -11.92 -1.86
C SER A 478 -17.15 -12.73 -1.42
N LYS A 479 -18.32 -12.41 -1.98
CA LYS A 479 -19.60 -13.11 -1.73
C LYS A 479 -19.97 -14.06 -2.86
N ILE A 480 -18.95 -14.68 -3.47
CA ILE A 480 -19.13 -15.60 -4.60
C ILE A 480 -19.90 -16.82 -4.09
N THR A 481 -20.95 -17.19 -4.81
CA THR A 481 -21.77 -18.38 -4.57
C THR A 481 -21.37 -19.53 -5.48
N SER A 482 -20.95 -19.22 -6.71
CA SER A 482 -20.50 -20.17 -7.73
C SER A 482 -19.19 -19.71 -8.37
N LEU A 483 -18.23 -20.62 -8.43
CA LEU A 483 -16.95 -20.46 -9.14
C LEU A 483 -16.76 -21.61 -10.13
N THR A 484 -16.47 -21.25 -11.38
CA THR A 484 -15.98 -22.17 -12.42
C THR A 484 -14.61 -21.68 -12.86
N ILE A 485 -13.59 -22.54 -12.86
CA ILE A 485 -12.22 -22.18 -13.22
C ILE A 485 -11.52 -23.32 -13.99
N SER A 486 -10.79 -22.96 -15.05
CA SER A 486 -10.06 -23.89 -15.94
C SER A 486 -8.54 -23.70 -15.92
N CYS A 487 -8.03 -22.73 -15.16
CA CYS A 487 -6.59 -22.50 -14.98
C CYS A 487 -6.15 -22.83 -13.54
N ASN A 488 -4.84 -22.82 -13.30
CA ASN A 488 -4.32 -23.08 -11.96
C ASN A 488 -4.87 -22.09 -10.92
N VAL A 489 -5.23 -22.64 -9.77
CA VAL A 489 -5.84 -21.89 -8.67
C VAL A 489 -4.71 -21.29 -7.83
N SER A 490 -4.60 -19.97 -7.83
CA SER A 490 -3.54 -19.26 -7.12
C SER A 490 -3.71 -19.29 -5.59
N LYS A 491 -2.66 -18.86 -4.89
CA LYS A 491 -2.66 -18.68 -3.43
C LYS A 491 -3.82 -17.76 -3.00
N GLN A 492 -4.53 -18.16 -1.95
CA GLN A 492 -5.61 -17.37 -1.33
C GLN A 492 -6.69 -16.87 -2.30
N LEU A 493 -6.86 -17.52 -3.47
CA LEU A 493 -7.74 -17.07 -4.55
C LEU A 493 -9.12 -16.63 -4.05
N CYS A 494 -9.79 -17.50 -3.30
CA CYS A 494 -11.11 -17.34 -2.69
C CYS A 494 -11.07 -17.47 -1.16
N GLN A 495 -9.95 -17.10 -0.52
CA GLN A 495 -9.89 -17.10 0.95
C GLN A 495 -11.04 -16.25 1.53
N LEU A 496 -11.68 -16.70 2.60
CA LEU A 496 -12.81 -16.01 3.26
C LEU A 496 -14.06 -15.82 2.36
N CYS A 497 -14.20 -16.56 1.25
CA CYS A 497 -15.43 -16.59 0.46
C CYS A 497 -16.49 -17.46 1.16
N THR A 498 -17.04 -16.96 2.27
CA THR A 498 -17.94 -17.74 3.14
C THR A 498 -19.27 -18.12 2.48
N SER A 499 -19.60 -17.54 1.32
CA SER A 499 -20.83 -17.79 0.56
C SER A 499 -20.67 -18.84 -0.55
N LEU A 500 -19.45 -19.36 -0.79
CA LEU A 500 -19.19 -20.29 -1.89
C LEU A 500 -19.87 -21.64 -1.63
N THR A 501 -20.82 -22.03 -2.48
CA THR A 501 -21.54 -23.31 -2.39
C THR A 501 -21.19 -24.24 -3.56
N THR A 502 -20.84 -23.68 -4.73
CA THR A 502 -20.56 -24.44 -5.95
C THR A 502 -19.14 -24.14 -6.44
N LEU A 503 -18.32 -25.19 -6.52
CA LEU A 503 -16.96 -25.13 -7.05
C LEU A 503 -16.79 -26.12 -8.20
N ASN A 504 -16.63 -25.59 -9.41
CA ASN A 504 -16.40 -26.37 -10.62
C ASN A 504 -14.95 -26.19 -11.08
N LEU A 505 -14.14 -27.22 -10.88
CA LEU A 505 -12.76 -27.28 -11.36
C LEU A 505 -12.75 -27.97 -12.73
N MET A 506 -12.47 -27.20 -13.78
CA MET A 506 -12.53 -27.65 -15.16
C MET A 506 -11.19 -28.24 -15.65
N TYR A 507 -11.20 -28.74 -16.88
CA TYR A 507 -9.98 -29.18 -17.57
C TYR A 507 -8.98 -28.03 -17.67
N GLY A 508 -7.76 -28.25 -17.15
CA GLY A 508 -6.67 -27.27 -17.14
C GLY A 508 -6.21 -26.86 -15.73
N VAL A 509 -6.99 -27.18 -14.69
CA VAL A 509 -6.53 -27.06 -13.30
C VAL A 509 -5.55 -28.21 -12.99
N SER A 510 -4.26 -27.89 -12.84
CA SER A 510 -3.21 -28.84 -12.44
C SER A 510 -2.74 -28.64 -11.00
N GLU A 511 -2.96 -27.44 -10.43
CA GLU A 511 -2.53 -27.09 -9.08
C GLU A 511 -3.58 -26.23 -8.35
N ILE A 512 -3.76 -26.51 -7.06
CA ILE A 512 -4.46 -25.64 -6.10
C ILE A 512 -3.47 -25.06 -5.11
N GLY A 513 -3.37 -23.74 -5.07
CA GLY A 513 -2.44 -22.99 -4.24
C GLY A 513 -2.80 -22.93 -2.76
N MET A 514 -1.83 -22.49 -1.96
CA MET A 514 -1.94 -22.40 -0.50
C MET A 514 -3.11 -21.50 -0.07
N TYR A 515 -3.90 -21.93 0.91
CA TYR A 515 -5.10 -21.22 1.41
C TYR A 515 -6.14 -20.81 0.34
N ALA A 516 -6.12 -21.41 -0.87
CA ALA A 516 -6.94 -20.98 -1.99
C ALA A 516 -8.44 -20.83 -1.66
N PHE A 517 -8.98 -21.74 -0.85
CA PHE A 517 -10.37 -21.81 -0.41
C PHE A 517 -10.48 -21.80 1.13
N ASP A 518 -9.47 -21.28 1.84
CA ASP A 518 -9.51 -21.18 3.30
C ASP A 518 -10.76 -20.41 3.75
N GLN A 519 -11.50 -20.98 4.71
CA GLN A 519 -12.75 -20.44 5.24
C GLN A 519 -13.88 -20.26 4.21
N CYS A 520 -13.92 -21.07 3.15
CA CYS A 520 -15.12 -21.26 2.32
C CYS A 520 -16.16 -22.09 3.09
N SER A 521 -16.70 -21.51 4.16
CA SER A 521 -17.48 -22.24 5.18
C SER A 521 -18.78 -22.86 4.69
N SER A 522 -19.32 -22.41 3.54
CA SER A 522 -20.57 -22.95 2.94
C SER A 522 -20.33 -23.99 1.84
N LEU A 523 -19.08 -24.31 1.52
CA LEU A 523 -18.77 -25.28 0.45
C LEU A 523 -19.07 -26.70 0.95
N GLU A 524 -20.08 -27.35 0.37
CA GLU A 524 -20.51 -28.69 0.77
C GLU A 524 -19.70 -29.82 0.12
N GLY A 525 -19.25 -29.60 -1.12
CA GLY A 525 -18.47 -30.56 -1.87
C GLY A 525 -17.96 -30.07 -3.21
N PHE A 526 -17.02 -30.83 -3.78
CA PHE A 526 -16.47 -30.59 -5.12
C PHE A 526 -15.88 -31.86 -5.72
N THR A 527 -15.66 -31.84 -7.02
CA THR A 527 -15.00 -32.92 -7.76
C THR A 527 -13.58 -32.51 -8.14
N ILE A 528 -12.61 -33.35 -7.80
CA ILE A 528 -11.21 -33.26 -8.22
C ILE A 528 -11.15 -33.68 -9.71
N PRO A 529 -10.73 -32.78 -10.62
CA PRO A 529 -10.66 -33.10 -12.05
C PRO A 529 -9.50 -34.04 -12.34
N ASN A 530 -9.53 -34.68 -13.51
CA ASN A 530 -8.50 -35.65 -13.87
C ASN A 530 -7.11 -35.02 -14.13
N THR A 531 -7.04 -33.71 -14.32
CA THR A 531 -5.80 -32.95 -14.53
C THR A 531 -5.11 -32.50 -13.25
N LEU A 532 -5.78 -32.53 -12.09
CA LEU A 532 -5.24 -31.97 -10.85
C LEU A 532 -4.14 -32.88 -10.28
N GLU A 533 -2.92 -32.34 -10.13
CA GLU A 533 -1.75 -33.09 -9.65
C GLU A 533 -1.41 -32.75 -8.20
N THR A 534 -1.56 -31.48 -7.80
CA THR A 534 -1.15 -30.99 -6.47
C THR A 534 -2.22 -30.12 -5.81
N ILE A 535 -2.50 -30.39 -4.53
CA ILE A 535 -3.25 -29.49 -3.63
C ILE A 535 -2.30 -29.03 -2.52
N SER A 536 -2.07 -27.72 -2.42
CA SER A 536 -1.10 -27.12 -1.50
C SER A 536 -1.60 -27.01 -0.05
N GLU A 537 -0.68 -26.65 0.85
CA GLU A 537 -0.94 -26.52 2.29
C GLU A 537 -2.18 -25.65 2.57
N PHE A 538 -3.05 -26.14 3.46
CA PHE A 538 -4.25 -25.42 3.93
C PHE A 538 -5.24 -24.94 2.86
N ALA A 539 -5.19 -25.49 1.64
CA ALA A 539 -6.02 -25.05 0.52
C ALA A 539 -7.52 -24.99 0.84
N PHE A 540 -8.07 -25.95 1.59
CA PHE A 540 -9.48 -26.02 2.00
C PHE A 540 -9.66 -25.92 3.51
N GLN A 541 -8.73 -25.28 4.22
CA GLN A 541 -8.81 -25.14 5.67
C GLN A 541 -10.14 -24.47 6.08
N SER A 542 -10.72 -24.91 7.19
CA SER A 542 -11.93 -24.35 7.80
C SER A 542 -13.15 -24.30 6.86
N CYS A 543 -13.22 -25.17 5.85
CA CYS A 543 -14.45 -25.41 5.09
C CYS A 543 -15.39 -26.30 5.94
N SER A 544 -16.08 -25.70 6.91
CA SER A 544 -16.83 -26.40 7.95
C SER A 544 -17.98 -27.27 7.45
N GLU A 545 -18.59 -26.89 6.33
CA GLU A 545 -19.70 -27.63 5.70
C GLU A 545 -19.23 -28.70 4.69
N LEU A 546 -17.93 -28.75 4.37
CA LEU A 546 -17.38 -29.68 3.39
C LEU A 546 -17.56 -31.12 3.87
N SER A 547 -18.36 -31.89 3.14
CA SER A 547 -18.79 -33.24 3.50
C SER A 547 -18.52 -34.27 2.40
N SER A 548 -18.44 -33.84 1.14
CA SER A 548 -18.21 -34.72 -0.02
C SER A 548 -17.07 -34.20 -0.89
N VAL A 549 -16.08 -35.04 -1.16
CA VAL A 549 -15.04 -34.78 -2.16
C VAL A 549 -14.94 -36.02 -3.04
N SER A 550 -15.08 -35.87 -4.35
CA SER A 550 -14.99 -36.99 -5.30
C SER A 550 -13.82 -36.86 -6.26
N LEU A 551 -13.25 -37.98 -6.69
CA LEU A 551 -12.23 -38.02 -7.74
C LEU A 551 -12.87 -38.36 -9.09
N SER A 552 -12.51 -37.60 -10.12
CA SER A 552 -12.83 -37.98 -11.50
C SER A 552 -12.04 -39.23 -11.92
N ALA A 553 -12.59 -40.01 -12.86
CA ALA A 553 -11.88 -41.13 -13.45
C ALA A 553 -10.53 -40.70 -14.05
N ASN A 554 -9.51 -41.54 -13.90
CA ASN A 554 -8.12 -41.27 -14.37
C ASN A 554 -7.48 -40.02 -13.74
N CYS A 555 -7.81 -39.71 -12.48
CA CYS A 555 -7.17 -38.61 -11.76
C CYS A 555 -5.65 -38.81 -11.64
N ARG A 556 -4.91 -37.69 -11.66
CA ARG A 556 -3.45 -37.61 -11.57
C ARG A 556 -2.95 -37.05 -10.23
N LEU A 557 -3.83 -36.91 -9.25
CA LEU A 557 -3.52 -36.37 -7.93
C LEU A 557 -2.39 -37.17 -7.27
N SER A 558 -1.21 -36.58 -7.16
CA SER A 558 -0.04 -37.25 -6.60
C SER A 558 0.37 -36.66 -5.25
N ARG A 559 -0.07 -35.44 -4.95
CA ARG A 559 0.33 -34.71 -3.75
C ARG A 559 -0.81 -33.88 -3.16
N VAL A 560 -1.06 -34.09 -1.88
CA VAL A 560 -1.96 -33.24 -1.06
C VAL A 560 -1.19 -32.84 0.18
N ASP A 561 -0.88 -31.55 0.27
CA ASP A 561 -0.06 -30.99 1.33
C ASP A 561 -0.87 -30.72 2.61
N GLY A 562 -0.11 -30.42 3.67
CA GLY A 562 -0.57 -30.45 5.05
C GLY A 562 -1.68 -29.48 5.39
N GLY A 563 -2.56 -29.93 6.28
CA GLY A 563 -3.64 -29.08 6.77
C GLY A 563 -4.66 -28.69 5.70
N CYS A 564 -4.58 -29.27 4.49
CA CYS A 564 -5.50 -29.02 3.38
C CYS A 564 -6.97 -29.07 3.84
N PHE A 565 -7.34 -30.09 4.63
CA PHE A 565 -8.70 -30.26 5.16
C PHE A 565 -8.80 -30.02 6.68
N TYR A 566 -7.88 -29.23 7.25
CA TYR A 566 -7.95 -28.90 8.68
C TYR A 566 -9.20 -28.04 8.96
N GLY A 567 -10.05 -28.40 9.92
CA GLY A 567 -11.31 -27.70 10.20
C GLY A 567 -12.50 -28.17 9.35
N CYS A 568 -12.31 -29.13 8.44
CA CYS A 568 -13.40 -29.74 7.67
C CYS A 568 -14.06 -30.86 8.48
N TYR A 569 -14.85 -30.50 9.49
CA TYR A 569 -15.36 -31.45 10.48
C TYR A 569 -16.32 -32.51 9.90
N LYS A 570 -17.02 -32.19 8.81
CA LYS A 570 -17.99 -33.08 8.15
C LYS A 570 -17.36 -34.02 7.11
N LEU A 571 -16.14 -33.75 6.63
CA LEU A 571 -15.48 -34.57 5.62
C LEU A 571 -14.98 -35.88 6.23
N LYS A 572 -15.66 -36.99 5.91
CA LYS A 572 -15.32 -38.34 6.41
C LYS A 572 -14.85 -39.31 5.33
N VAL A 573 -15.23 -39.06 4.08
CA VAL A 573 -14.96 -39.94 2.94
C VAL A 573 -14.47 -39.11 1.77
N ILE A 574 -13.62 -39.72 0.94
CA ILE A 574 -13.33 -39.26 -0.41
C ILE A 574 -13.95 -40.30 -1.35
N ASP A 575 -14.90 -39.86 -2.16
CA ASP A 575 -15.66 -40.73 -3.05
C ASP A 575 -14.81 -41.05 -4.30
N LEU A 576 -14.66 -42.35 -4.57
CA LEU A 576 -13.93 -42.87 -5.72
C LEU A 576 -14.90 -43.56 -6.69
N SER A 577 -14.51 -43.65 -7.97
CA SER A 577 -15.20 -44.53 -8.92
C SER A 577 -15.13 -45.98 -8.43
N PRO A 578 -16.21 -46.79 -8.54
CA PRO A 578 -16.15 -48.22 -8.23
C PRO A 578 -15.12 -49.01 -9.07
N MET A 579 -14.67 -48.42 -10.19
CA MET A 579 -13.64 -48.97 -11.08
C MET A 579 -12.34 -48.15 -11.04
N ASP A 580 -12.05 -47.45 -9.94
CA ASP A 580 -10.80 -46.71 -9.79
C ASP A 580 -9.61 -47.67 -9.61
N GLU A 581 -8.67 -47.64 -10.55
CA GLU A 581 -7.45 -48.46 -10.55
C GLU A 581 -6.22 -47.68 -10.08
N ASN A 582 -6.36 -46.38 -9.78
CA ASN A 582 -5.26 -45.50 -9.40
C ASN A 582 -5.24 -45.25 -7.88
N TYR A 583 -6.40 -45.21 -7.23
CA TYR A 583 -6.53 -44.83 -5.82
C TYR A 583 -7.35 -45.83 -5.00
N ARG A 584 -7.11 -45.81 -3.69
CA ARG A 584 -7.96 -46.47 -2.69
C ARG A 584 -8.22 -45.51 -1.54
N PHE A 585 -9.45 -45.53 -1.01
CA PHE A 585 -9.82 -44.79 0.18
C PHE A 585 -10.30 -45.76 1.26
N GLU A 586 -9.43 -46.04 2.22
CA GLU A 586 -9.69 -46.99 3.30
C GLU A 586 -9.19 -46.43 4.63
N ASN A 587 -9.92 -46.68 5.72
CA ASN A 587 -9.53 -46.27 7.08
C ASN A 587 -9.18 -44.76 7.21
N GLY A 588 -9.92 -43.89 6.50
CA GLY A 588 -9.73 -42.45 6.51
C GLY A 588 -8.51 -41.94 5.74
N ALA A 589 -7.81 -42.81 5.00
CA ALA A 589 -6.64 -42.46 4.20
C ALA A 589 -6.89 -42.70 2.70
N LEU A 590 -6.44 -41.75 1.89
CA LEU A 590 -6.28 -41.89 0.45
C LEU A 590 -4.86 -42.38 0.14
N THR A 591 -4.76 -43.47 -0.59
CA THR A 591 -3.50 -44.05 -1.05
C THR A 591 -3.55 -44.26 -2.57
N ASP A 592 -2.39 -44.56 -3.16
CA ASP A 592 -2.35 -45.24 -4.46
C ASP A 592 -3.05 -46.62 -4.37
N TYR A 593 -3.42 -47.19 -5.51
CA TYR A 593 -4.17 -48.45 -5.56
C TYR A 593 -3.41 -49.62 -4.95
N ALA A 594 -2.08 -49.66 -5.07
CA ALA A 594 -1.25 -50.69 -4.47
C ALA A 594 -0.98 -50.46 -2.96
N GLN A 595 -1.52 -49.37 -2.38
CA GLN A 595 -1.31 -48.94 -0.99
C GLN A 595 0.18 -48.81 -0.62
N THR A 596 1.02 -48.45 -1.61
CA THR A 596 2.47 -48.23 -1.42
C THR A 596 2.79 -46.82 -0.92
N THR A 597 1.90 -45.85 -1.15
CA THR A 597 2.08 -44.45 -0.81
C THR A 597 0.82 -43.88 -0.20
N LEU A 598 0.92 -43.32 0.99
CA LEU A 598 -0.17 -42.56 1.60
C LEU A 598 -0.13 -41.11 1.13
N ILE A 599 -1.22 -40.67 0.48
CA ILE A 599 -1.33 -39.33 -0.10
C ILE A 599 -1.86 -38.35 0.94
N VAL A 600 -3.01 -38.66 1.55
CA VAL A 600 -3.61 -37.82 2.60
C VAL A 600 -4.44 -38.65 3.56
N PHE A 601 -4.41 -38.30 4.83
CA PHE A 601 -5.33 -38.79 5.86
C PHE A 601 -6.29 -37.68 6.25
N LEU A 602 -7.60 -37.98 6.27
CA LEU A 602 -8.61 -37.01 6.67
C LEU A 602 -8.49 -36.71 8.19
N PRO A 603 -8.13 -35.48 8.60
CA PRO A 603 -7.79 -35.18 9.99
C PRO A 603 -8.93 -35.47 10.99
N TYR A 604 -10.17 -35.31 10.53
CA TYR A 604 -11.39 -35.49 11.30
C TYR A 604 -12.15 -36.77 10.96
N SER A 605 -11.51 -37.76 10.33
CA SER A 605 -12.11 -39.07 9.99
C SER A 605 -12.70 -39.81 11.20
N GLY A 606 -12.24 -39.51 12.42
CA GLY A 606 -12.61 -40.22 13.65
C GLY A 606 -11.73 -41.46 13.92
N ILE A 607 -10.80 -41.77 13.03
CA ILE A 607 -9.88 -42.90 13.18
C ILE A 607 -8.84 -42.58 14.26
N LYS A 608 -8.87 -43.36 15.34
CA LYS A 608 -7.95 -43.24 16.48
C LYS A 608 -6.69 -44.08 16.32
N ASN A 609 -6.82 -45.24 15.68
CA ASN A 609 -5.73 -46.18 15.49
C ASN A 609 -5.58 -46.42 13.99
N PHE A 610 -4.46 -46.00 13.41
CA PHE A 610 -4.18 -46.23 12.00
C PHE A 610 -3.21 -47.40 11.84
N ILE A 611 -3.62 -48.42 11.12
CA ILE A 611 -2.74 -49.55 10.75
C ILE A 611 -2.20 -49.25 9.36
N VAL A 612 -0.87 -49.14 9.27
CA VAL A 612 -0.18 -48.87 8.01
C VAL A 612 -0.19 -50.16 7.17
N PRO A 613 -0.71 -50.15 5.93
CA PRO A 613 -0.70 -51.30 5.04
C PRO A 613 0.69 -51.93 4.90
N SER A 614 0.77 -53.26 4.80
CA SER A 614 2.05 -53.97 4.72
C SER A 614 2.84 -53.66 3.44
N ALA A 615 2.14 -53.31 2.36
CA ALA A 615 2.71 -52.88 1.08
C ALA A 615 3.27 -51.45 1.13
N MET A 616 2.96 -50.66 2.17
CA MET A 616 3.31 -49.24 2.23
C MET A 616 4.82 -49.02 2.28
N VAL A 617 5.31 -48.25 1.32
CA VAL A 617 6.71 -47.84 1.14
C VAL A 617 6.94 -46.43 1.66
N SER A 618 5.96 -45.53 1.52
CA SER A 618 6.10 -44.14 1.96
C SER A 618 4.85 -43.52 2.58
N ILE A 619 5.05 -42.64 3.56
CA ILE A 619 4.05 -41.69 4.05
C ILE A 619 4.33 -40.35 3.40
N GLY A 620 3.37 -39.80 2.65
CA GLY A 620 3.50 -38.54 1.93
C GLY A 620 3.69 -37.32 2.84
N SER A 621 4.15 -36.23 2.21
CA SER A 621 4.38 -34.95 2.88
C SER A 621 3.11 -34.48 3.58
N CYS A 622 3.24 -34.13 4.85
CA CYS A 622 2.18 -33.63 5.70
C CYS A 622 0.90 -34.49 5.77
N ALA A 623 0.96 -35.77 5.40
CA ALA A 623 -0.24 -36.52 5.12
C ALA A 623 -1.18 -36.73 6.33
N PHE A 624 -0.65 -36.78 7.56
CA PHE A 624 -1.41 -36.80 8.81
C PHE A 624 -1.42 -35.44 9.53
N MET A 625 -0.83 -34.39 8.97
CA MET A 625 -0.60 -33.13 9.67
C MET A 625 -1.89 -32.57 10.29
N GLY A 626 -1.81 -32.19 11.57
CA GLY A 626 -2.91 -31.58 12.31
C GLY A 626 -4.11 -32.51 12.55
N SER A 627 -3.91 -33.84 12.60
CA SER A 627 -4.97 -34.82 12.86
C SER A 627 -5.30 -34.94 14.36
N PRO A 628 -6.41 -34.34 14.87
CA PRO A 628 -6.73 -34.41 16.30
C PRO A 628 -7.27 -35.78 16.73
N SER A 629 -7.82 -36.57 15.82
CA SER A 629 -8.42 -37.87 16.18
C SER A 629 -7.38 -38.97 16.35
N LEU A 630 -6.21 -38.82 15.71
CA LEU A 630 -5.20 -39.87 15.62
C LEU A 630 -4.46 -40.02 16.96
N ILE A 631 -4.50 -41.23 17.52
CA ILE A 631 -3.89 -41.58 18.82
C ILE A 631 -2.74 -42.57 18.64
N ARG A 632 -2.89 -43.55 17.74
CA ARG A 632 -1.89 -44.62 17.54
C ARG A 632 -1.66 -44.92 16.07
N VAL A 633 -0.41 -45.22 15.71
CA VAL A 633 -0.02 -45.66 14.36
C VAL A 633 0.81 -46.94 14.44
N PHE A 634 0.42 -47.95 13.66
CA PHE A 634 1.05 -49.28 13.66
C PHE A 634 1.67 -49.60 12.30
N PHE A 635 2.99 -49.52 12.21
CA PHE A 635 3.79 -49.96 11.06
C PHE A 635 4.10 -51.46 11.19
N ASN A 636 3.13 -52.30 10.80
CA ASN A 636 3.20 -53.76 10.96
C ASN A 636 3.97 -54.47 9.84
N GLY A 637 4.19 -53.82 8.69
CA GLY A 637 4.95 -54.36 7.55
C GLY A 637 6.45 -54.10 7.60
N ASN A 638 7.16 -54.61 6.59
CA ASN A 638 8.59 -54.45 6.39
C ASN A 638 8.97 -53.61 5.16
N ASN A 639 8.01 -52.97 4.50
CA ASN A 639 8.26 -52.19 3.29
C ASN A 639 8.44 -50.68 3.51
N ILE A 640 8.03 -50.14 4.68
CA ILE A 640 8.12 -48.69 4.94
C ILE A 640 9.58 -48.23 4.88
N LYS A 641 9.90 -47.32 3.95
CA LYS A 641 11.23 -46.75 3.74
C LYS A 641 11.29 -45.26 4.08
N LYS A 642 10.21 -44.52 3.84
CA LYS A 642 10.18 -43.06 3.96
C LYS A 642 8.97 -42.54 4.74
N ILE A 643 9.20 -41.60 5.64
CA ILE A 643 8.17 -40.72 6.23
C ILE A 643 8.54 -39.29 5.84
N ASP A 644 7.75 -38.65 4.98
CA ASP A 644 8.19 -37.41 4.34
C ASP A 644 8.03 -36.15 5.23
N TYR A 645 8.41 -34.99 4.69
CA TYR A 645 8.35 -33.67 5.32
C TYR A 645 7.02 -33.44 6.07
N ARG A 646 7.10 -33.10 7.36
CA ARG A 646 5.95 -32.79 8.23
C ARG A 646 4.82 -33.83 8.28
N ALA A 647 5.06 -35.08 7.87
CA ALA A 647 4.03 -36.12 7.74
C ALA A 647 3.05 -36.22 8.92
N PHE A 648 3.54 -36.15 10.17
CA PHE A 648 2.74 -36.20 11.39
C PHE A 648 2.71 -34.87 12.16
N LYS A 649 3.14 -33.76 11.56
CA LYS A 649 3.27 -32.48 12.27
C LYS A 649 1.98 -32.09 12.99
N ASP A 650 2.09 -31.60 14.21
CA ASP A 650 0.98 -31.16 15.06
C ASP A 650 -0.11 -32.22 15.32
N CYS A 651 0.20 -33.52 15.19
CA CYS A 651 -0.64 -34.61 15.70
C CYS A 651 -0.58 -34.68 17.24
N ARG A 652 -1.18 -33.70 17.92
CA ARG A 652 -1.02 -33.48 19.37
C ARG A 652 -1.50 -34.65 20.24
N ASN A 653 -2.44 -35.46 19.75
CA ASN A 653 -3.00 -36.62 20.47
C ASN A 653 -2.30 -37.94 20.14
N LEU A 654 -1.39 -37.97 19.17
CA LEU A 654 -0.64 -39.16 18.78
C LEU A 654 0.32 -39.54 19.91
N ASN A 655 -0.01 -40.60 20.65
CA ASN A 655 0.69 -41.00 21.87
C ASN A 655 1.45 -42.32 21.76
N PHE A 656 1.24 -43.08 20.68
CA PHE A 656 1.93 -44.34 20.46
C PHE A 656 2.21 -44.61 18.98
N VAL A 657 3.45 -44.93 18.65
CA VAL A 657 3.86 -45.37 17.31
C VAL A 657 4.64 -46.68 17.42
N PHE A 658 4.20 -47.71 16.68
CA PHE A 658 4.81 -49.03 16.64
C PHE A 658 5.45 -49.31 15.28
N PHE A 659 6.67 -49.86 15.29
CA PHE A 659 7.35 -50.41 14.11
C PHE A 659 7.70 -51.88 14.35
N SER A 660 7.29 -52.77 13.45
CA SER A 660 7.64 -54.20 13.51
C SER A 660 9.02 -54.51 12.90
N SER A 661 9.59 -53.60 12.11
CA SER A 661 10.80 -53.83 11.32
C SER A 661 11.76 -52.63 11.34
N SER A 662 13.01 -52.87 10.92
CA SER A 662 14.07 -51.86 10.80
C SER A 662 14.12 -51.19 9.41
N SER A 663 13.06 -51.30 8.62
CA SER A 663 13.09 -50.93 7.19
C SER A 663 13.11 -49.44 6.90
N ILE A 664 12.72 -48.59 7.86
CA ILE A 664 12.70 -47.13 7.71
C ILE A 664 14.11 -46.58 7.49
N GLN A 665 14.27 -45.71 6.49
CA GLN A 665 15.57 -45.17 6.07
C GLN A 665 15.59 -43.64 6.12
N GLU A 666 14.49 -43.01 5.71
CA GLU A 666 14.39 -41.56 5.58
C GLU A 666 13.18 -41.04 6.37
N ILE A 667 13.43 -40.01 7.18
CA ILE A 667 12.42 -39.23 7.87
C ILE A 667 12.66 -37.74 7.55
N GLY A 668 11.68 -37.13 6.88
CA GLY A 668 11.75 -35.74 6.44
C GLY A 668 11.73 -34.74 7.59
N ASN A 669 12.18 -33.52 7.29
CA ASN A 669 12.25 -32.43 8.27
C ASN A 669 10.89 -32.19 8.94
N GLU A 670 10.90 -31.95 10.25
CA GLU A 670 9.71 -31.70 11.07
C GLU A 670 8.64 -32.80 11.03
N ALA A 671 8.93 -34.02 10.57
CA ALA A 671 7.93 -35.10 10.41
C ALA A 671 7.07 -35.33 11.66
N PHE A 672 7.64 -35.26 12.87
CA PHE A 672 6.93 -35.42 14.15
C PHE A 672 6.93 -34.14 15.01
N SER A 673 7.18 -32.96 14.41
CA SER A 673 7.17 -31.68 15.12
C SER A 673 5.77 -31.41 15.70
N GLY A 674 5.68 -30.92 16.94
CA GLY A 674 4.38 -30.67 17.61
C GLY A 674 3.67 -31.92 18.14
N CYS A 675 4.21 -33.13 17.94
CA CYS A 675 3.69 -34.38 18.53
C CYS A 675 4.13 -34.54 20.00
N ILE A 676 3.63 -33.68 20.89
CA ILE A 676 4.10 -33.57 22.27
C ILE A 676 4.01 -34.89 23.08
N MET A 677 3.06 -35.76 22.76
CA MET A 677 2.87 -37.03 23.46
C MET A 677 3.92 -38.09 23.06
N LEU A 678 4.55 -37.95 21.88
CA LEU A 678 5.61 -38.83 21.40
C LEU A 678 6.98 -38.59 22.02
N GLN A 679 7.07 -37.58 22.89
CA GLN A 679 8.26 -37.31 23.70
C GLN A 679 8.13 -37.88 25.13
N LYS A 680 7.07 -38.65 25.41
CA LYS A 680 6.82 -39.31 26.69
C LYS A 680 7.33 -40.74 26.69
N CYS A 681 7.56 -41.28 27.88
CA CYS A 681 8.07 -42.64 28.05
C CYS A 681 7.11 -43.69 27.47
N GLY A 682 7.66 -44.68 26.74
CA GLY A 682 6.90 -45.75 26.11
C GLY A 682 5.97 -45.32 24.96
N SER A 683 6.22 -44.14 24.36
CA SER A 683 5.43 -43.63 23.23
C SER A 683 5.88 -44.20 21.87
N PHE A 684 7.04 -44.85 21.82
CA PHE A 684 7.48 -45.62 20.66
C PHE A 684 7.82 -47.07 21.04
N SER A 685 7.56 -47.99 20.12
CA SER A 685 8.08 -49.36 20.17
C SER A 685 8.62 -49.70 18.78
N ALA A 686 9.95 -49.87 18.66
CA ALA A 686 10.64 -50.08 17.39
C ALA A 686 11.95 -50.86 17.59
N PRO A 687 12.43 -51.64 16.61
CA PRO A 687 13.75 -52.27 16.65
C PRO A 687 14.90 -51.26 16.72
N THR A 688 16.02 -51.63 17.32
CA THR A 688 17.16 -50.73 17.60
C THR A 688 17.62 -49.92 16.38
N ALA A 689 17.67 -50.53 15.19
CA ALA A 689 18.08 -49.82 13.97
C ALA A 689 17.06 -48.73 13.55
N ALA A 690 15.75 -48.99 13.67
CA ALA A 690 14.73 -47.96 13.44
C ALA A 690 14.77 -46.84 14.50
N GLN A 691 15.08 -47.17 15.76
CA GLN A 691 15.24 -46.16 16.82
C GLN A 691 16.36 -45.16 16.47
N ASN A 692 17.48 -45.63 15.94
CA ASN A 692 18.60 -44.78 15.53
C ASN A 692 18.17 -43.77 14.45
N VAL A 693 17.37 -44.20 13.46
CA VAL A 693 16.82 -43.32 12.43
C VAL A 693 15.86 -42.29 13.04
N LEU A 694 14.92 -42.72 13.89
CA LEU A 694 13.95 -41.84 14.57
C LEU A 694 14.62 -40.80 15.49
N MET A 695 15.68 -41.19 16.23
CA MET A 695 16.40 -40.26 17.09
C MET A 695 17.22 -39.24 16.28
N SER A 696 17.90 -39.69 15.22
CA SER A 696 18.80 -38.84 14.44
C SER A 696 18.08 -37.90 13.48
N GLN A 697 17.03 -38.36 12.81
CA GLN A 697 16.33 -37.60 11.76
C GLN A 697 15.04 -36.93 12.26
N ALA A 698 14.32 -37.53 13.21
CA ALA A 698 13.07 -37.00 13.75
C ALA A 698 13.18 -36.36 15.14
N GLN A 699 14.38 -36.28 15.72
CA GLN A 699 14.62 -35.72 17.06
C GLN A 699 13.74 -36.34 18.16
N ILE A 700 13.41 -37.63 18.03
CA ILE A 700 12.69 -38.37 19.07
C ILE A 700 13.64 -38.66 20.24
N SER A 701 13.21 -38.37 21.47
CA SER A 701 14.05 -38.59 22.65
C SER A 701 14.25 -40.08 22.94
N LYS A 702 15.46 -40.47 23.40
CA LYS A 702 15.77 -41.85 23.81
C LYS A 702 14.78 -42.41 24.84
N LYS A 703 14.25 -41.58 25.75
CA LYS A 703 13.25 -41.99 26.75
C LYS A 703 11.94 -42.47 26.12
N SER A 704 11.61 -42.04 24.90
CA SER A 704 10.38 -42.45 24.21
C SER A 704 10.34 -43.94 23.91
N PHE A 705 11.50 -44.61 23.87
CA PHE A 705 11.67 -46.04 23.66
C PHE A 705 11.88 -46.84 24.95
N SER A 706 11.95 -46.18 26.12
CA SER A 706 12.19 -46.85 27.40
C SER A 706 10.90 -47.45 27.96
N ASP A 707 11.00 -48.64 28.56
CA ASP A 707 9.94 -49.25 29.38
C ASP A 707 10.07 -48.91 30.87
N GLU A 708 11.21 -48.36 31.30
CA GLU A 708 11.51 -48.02 32.69
C GLU A 708 11.68 -46.50 32.84
N CYS A 709 10.66 -45.82 33.39
CA CYS A 709 10.70 -44.39 33.71
C CYS A 709 10.03 -44.11 35.05
N GLU A 710 10.52 -43.09 35.76
CA GLU A 710 9.92 -42.62 37.01
C GLU A 710 8.46 -42.16 36.83
N PHE A 711 7.66 -42.39 37.88
CA PHE A 711 6.20 -42.41 37.92
C PHE A 711 5.48 -41.17 37.34
N ALA A 712 6.16 -40.03 37.23
CA ALA A 712 5.57 -38.75 36.81
C ALA A 712 5.52 -38.52 35.27
N VAL A 713 6.06 -39.44 34.45
CA VAL A 713 6.23 -39.20 32.99
C VAL A 713 5.75 -40.37 32.10
N SER A 714 4.97 -41.29 32.66
CA SER A 714 4.48 -42.51 31.98
C SER A 714 3.06 -42.34 31.40
N CYS A 715 2.82 -42.86 30.18
CA CYS A 715 1.49 -42.94 29.55
C CYS A 715 0.70 -44.21 29.94
N LYS A 716 1.19 -45.07 30.85
CA LYS A 716 0.50 -46.30 31.30
C LYS A 716 -0.29 -46.05 32.59
N CYS A 717 -1.57 -46.44 32.61
CA CYS A 717 -2.35 -46.59 33.84
C CYS A 717 -2.08 -47.98 34.44
N LYS A 718 -1.89 -48.10 35.76
CA LYS A 718 -1.76 -49.41 36.42
C LYS A 718 -2.55 -49.48 37.72
N THR A 719 -3.61 -50.27 37.71
CA THR A 719 -4.03 -51.05 38.88
C THR A 719 -4.16 -52.51 38.44
N MET A 720 -3.26 -53.35 38.94
CA MET A 720 -3.49 -54.78 39.00
C MET A 720 -4.61 -55.02 40.00
N ILE A 721 -5.81 -55.31 39.54
CA ILE A 721 -6.78 -56.02 40.37
C ILE A 721 -6.34 -57.49 40.32
N LYS A 722 -5.89 -58.02 41.46
CA LYS A 722 -5.69 -59.46 41.64
C LYS A 722 -7.04 -60.14 41.46
N PHE A 723 -7.21 -60.91 40.39
CA PHE A 723 -8.30 -61.87 40.32
C PHE A 723 -7.96 -63.07 41.19
N SER A 724 -8.84 -63.38 42.16
CA SER A 724 -8.84 -64.66 42.86
C SER A 724 -9.28 -65.75 41.89
N TYR A 725 -8.61 -66.90 41.92
CA TYR A 725 -8.93 -68.10 41.14
C TYR A 725 -10.37 -68.63 41.36
N THR A 726 -11.11 -68.12 42.35
CA THR A 726 -12.48 -68.51 42.67
C THR A 726 -13.56 -67.89 41.76
N PHE A 727 -13.23 -66.97 40.85
CA PHE A 727 -14.20 -66.35 39.92
C PHE A 727 -14.23 -66.98 38.51
N LEU A 728 -13.43 -68.00 38.23
CA LEU A 728 -13.29 -68.64 36.91
C LEU A 728 -14.09 -69.96 36.74
N GLN A 729 -15.13 -70.19 37.54
CA GLN A 729 -15.82 -71.50 37.60
C GLN A 729 -17.26 -71.53 37.08
N PRO A 730 -17.61 -70.87 35.95
CA PRO A 730 -18.53 -71.57 35.04
C PRO A 730 -18.33 -71.30 33.53
N PHE A 731 -17.10 -71.15 33.00
CA PHE A 731 -16.92 -71.07 31.53
C PHE A 731 -15.77 -71.90 30.95
N ILE A 732 -15.46 -73.04 31.57
CA ILE A 732 -14.87 -74.19 30.87
C ILE A 732 -15.56 -75.47 31.37
N HIS A 733 -16.53 -75.97 30.60
CA HIS A 733 -16.68 -77.40 30.35
C HIS A 733 -17.40 -77.64 29.01
N MET A 734 -16.67 -78.39 28.17
CA MET A 734 -16.96 -79.00 26.85
C MET A 734 -17.17 -78.09 25.65
#